data_AF-A0A6L8DVP9-F1
#
_entry.id   AF-A0A6L8DVP9-F1
#
_cell.length_a   1.000
_cell.length_b   1.000
_cell.length_c   1.000
_cell.angle_alpha   90.00
_cell.angle_beta   90.00
_cell.angle_gamma   90.00
#
_symmetry.space_group_name_H-M   'P 1'
#
loop_
_entity.id
_entity.type
_entity.pdbx_description
1 polymer ?
#
loop_
_entity_poly.entity_id
_entity_poly.type
_entity_poly.pdbx_seq_one_letter_code
_entity_poly.pdbx_strand_id
1 'polypeptide(L)'
;MPKNRSRKTVATLRHDEASRKNIPTAEFRSVMDQSDQSPVQIAYQRRNRDLDPQLVWRGKDLQDWSDLVVQAPPLFIQEKVHPKVLIDDLRRQRRNGPAGEGGDGTEVQPDLFADFNGLPSDDARTEFYQHDANWSNRMILGDSLQVMASLAEREGLRGKVQCIYLDPPYGIKFNSNFQWSTTSRDVKDGKAEHISREPEQVKAFRDTWRDGIHSYLTYLRDRLMVARELLADSGSIFVQIGDENVHRVRALIDEVFGPENLCAQITVLKTAGQSAELIAGTADYVLWYVKQRVSVKFRTPLIEKSLVTDKAGVYRWVHEPDGRVSRLSERDRLQGRTTSVFRYDNLTSQRAPGDFPVDFSGKTYGPGKGYWKTGEIGMSRLIRAGRIGQATNSITYIRYLEDFRAQALGNIWTDTGTGSFTDEKIYVVQSGTKLVQRCILMASDPGDLVLDPTCGSGTTAYVAEQWGGRWITIDTSRVALALARARIMGARYPYYLLADSPEGQRKEAEIARKAPSEAPTRGDVRQGFVYERVPHITLKSIANNAEIDVIWERWQETLEPLRNDLNARLDADWEEWQIPREASEDWPVEAVETHRLWWEARIARQQEIDASIAARADYEYLYDKPYEDNRKVRVAGPFTVESLSPHRVLAVDEDDELIDRAAEPRADYGPQQDFAAMILEQLATAGVQQAHKEDRIAFVAVTPWPGEYICAEGRYREGDGDAGPEKRAGIFVGPEFGTVARPDLVAAAREAGDAGFDVLIGCAFNYEAHASEFNRLGRIPVLKARMNADLHMADELKNTGKGNLFVIFGEPDIDILPVGGEDAGGTRIQVRINGVDVFHPTTGEVRSDGADGIACWFIDTDYNEESFFVRHAYFLGANDPYKALKTTLKAQVDADAWASLHSDLSRPFDRPASGRIAVKVINHLGDEVMKVFRV
;
A
#
# COMPACT_ATOMS: atom_id res chain seq x y z
N MET A 1 33.99 -28.02 2.17
CA MET A 1 33.97 -26.60 2.55
C MET A 1 32.52 -26.17 2.77
N PRO A 2 32.02 -26.09 4.02
CA PRO A 2 30.68 -25.56 4.25
C PRO A 2 30.65 -24.10 3.80
N LYS A 3 29.71 -23.74 2.90
CA LYS A 3 29.49 -22.34 2.48
C LYS A 3 29.27 -21.51 3.75
N ASN A 4 30.25 -20.67 4.08
CA ASN A 4 30.16 -19.73 5.18
C ASN A 4 29.01 -18.76 4.85
N ARG A 5 27.79 -19.08 5.30
CA ARG A 5 26.59 -18.27 5.06
C ARG A 5 26.78 -16.98 5.85
N SER A 6 27.27 -15.93 5.20
CA SER A 6 27.41 -14.60 5.78
C SER A 6 26.11 -14.20 6.48
N ARG A 7 26.22 -13.77 7.74
CA ARG A 7 25.09 -13.34 8.56
C ARG A 7 24.38 -12.16 7.86
N LYS A 8 23.12 -12.36 7.44
CA LYS A 8 22.35 -11.28 6.80
C LYS A 8 21.97 -10.21 7.83
N THR A 9 22.10 -8.94 7.50
CA THR A 9 21.66 -7.83 8.37
C THR A 9 20.22 -7.46 8.05
N VAL A 10 19.45 -7.01 9.06
CA VAL A 10 18.08 -6.50 8.87
C VAL A 10 18.18 -4.99 8.70
N ALA A 11 17.55 -4.46 7.66
CA ALA A 11 17.55 -3.05 7.31
C ALA A 11 16.12 -2.55 7.08
N THR A 12 15.96 -1.23 7.08
CA THR A 12 14.72 -0.52 6.73
C THR A 12 15.10 0.75 5.95
N LEU A 13 14.16 1.28 5.16
CA LEU A 13 14.35 2.59 4.52
C LEU A 13 13.77 3.68 5.43
N ARG A 14 14.44 4.82 5.47
CA ARG A 14 13.97 6.03 6.15
C ARG A 14 13.88 7.17 5.15
N HIS A 15 13.03 8.13 5.46
CA HIS A 15 12.79 9.33 4.65
C HIS A 15 13.15 10.56 5.49
N ASP A 16 14.42 10.69 5.84
CA ASP A 16 14.90 11.68 6.83
C ASP A 16 14.68 13.14 6.38
N GLU A 17 14.58 13.39 5.08
CA GLU A 17 14.27 14.72 4.51
C GLU A 17 12.76 15.01 4.42
N ALA A 18 11.90 14.03 4.71
CA ALA A 18 10.46 14.20 4.67
C ALA A 18 9.91 14.44 6.09
N SER A 19 9.02 15.42 6.20
CA SER A 19 8.26 15.70 7.43
C SER A 19 6.76 15.49 7.21
N ARG A 20 6.05 15.35 8.33
CA ARG A 20 4.58 15.42 8.41
C ARG A 20 4.18 16.36 9.54
N LYS A 21 2.97 16.90 9.52
CA LYS A 21 2.46 17.66 10.67
C LYS A 21 2.32 16.78 11.90
N ASN A 22 2.64 17.33 13.06
CA ASN A 22 2.34 16.71 14.34
C ASN A 22 0.82 16.66 14.50
N ILE A 23 0.27 15.46 14.67
CA ILE A 23 -1.17 15.25 14.86
C ILE A 23 -1.41 14.65 16.24
N PRO A 24 -2.58 14.88 16.86
CA PRO A 24 -2.86 14.38 18.20
C PRO A 24 -2.90 12.86 18.25
N THR A 25 -2.65 12.32 19.44
CA THR A 25 -2.96 10.93 19.78
C THR A 25 -4.35 10.87 20.40
N ALA A 26 -4.91 9.67 20.51
CA ALA A 26 -6.24 9.50 21.12
C ALA A 26 -6.32 10.08 22.55
N GLU A 27 -5.24 9.96 23.32
CA GLU A 27 -5.16 10.42 24.71
C GLU A 27 -5.17 11.96 24.83
N PHE A 28 -4.50 12.64 23.90
CA PHE A 28 -4.40 14.09 23.94
C PHE A 28 -5.64 14.83 23.45
N ARG A 29 -6.68 14.15 22.97
CA ARG A 29 -7.92 14.81 22.53
C ARG A 29 -8.48 15.78 23.56
N SER A 30 -8.46 15.41 24.84
CA SER A 30 -9.05 16.20 25.92
C SER A 30 -8.29 17.51 26.21
N VAL A 31 -7.01 17.56 25.85
CA VAL A 31 -6.13 18.72 26.07
C VAL A 31 -5.85 19.51 24.79
N MET A 32 -6.47 19.13 23.66
CA MET A 32 -6.41 19.89 22.41
C MET A 32 -7.18 21.21 22.54
N ASP A 33 -6.68 22.24 21.87
CA ASP A 33 -7.42 23.49 21.70
C ASP A 33 -8.76 23.27 20.98
N GLN A 34 -9.79 24.02 21.39
CA GLN A 34 -11.15 23.90 20.81
C GLN A 34 -11.20 24.16 19.30
N SER A 35 -10.31 25.03 18.80
CA SER A 35 -10.15 25.28 17.36
C SER A 35 -9.68 24.04 16.61
N ASP A 36 -8.80 23.24 17.22
CA ASP A 36 -8.22 22.06 16.59
C ASP A 36 -9.18 20.87 16.66
N GLN A 37 -10.02 20.79 17.68
CA GLN A 37 -11.06 19.76 17.82
C GLN A 37 -12.21 19.93 16.82
N SER A 38 -12.55 21.17 16.47
CA SER A 38 -13.70 21.48 15.61
C SER A 38 -13.41 21.17 14.13
N PRO A 39 -14.24 20.42 13.41
CA PRO A 39 -14.03 20.16 11.98
C PRO A 39 -13.97 21.45 11.15
N VAL A 40 -13.01 21.52 10.21
CA VAL A 40 -12.90 22.66 9.30
C VAL A 40 -13.79 22.40 8.09
N GLN A 41 -14.66 23.35 7.74
CA GLN A 41 -15.50 23.24 6.54
C GLN A 41 -14.75 23.74 5.32
N ILE A 42 -14.68 22.90 4.28
CA ILE A 42 -14.02 23.21 3.02
C ILE A 42 -15.03 23.13 1.90
N ALA A 43 -15.11 24.19 1.10
CA ALA A 43 -15.95 24.25 -0.09
C ALA A 43 -15.11 23.98 -1.35
N TYR A 44 -15.52 23.01 -2.16
CA TYR A 44 -14.96 22.75 -3.48
C TYR A 44 -15.97 23.11 -4.56
N GLN A 45 -15.56 23.90 -5.54
CA GLN A 45 -16.43 24.30 -6.65
C GLN A 45 -16.80 23.08 -7.50
N ARG A 46 -18.07 22.67 -7.46
CA ARG A 46 -18.58 21.49 -8.20
C ARG A 46 -18.72 21.72 -9.69
N ARG A 47 -19.03 22.95 -10.11
CA ARG A 47 -19.39 23.24 -11.49
C ARG A 47 -18.44 24.24 -12.14
N ASN A 48 -17.72 23.76 -13.15
CA ASN A 48 -17.10 24.60 -14.17
C ASN A 48 -18.03 24.69 -15.39
N ARG A 49 -18.48 25.90 -15.73
CA ARG A 49 -19.47 26.16 -16.79
C ARG A 49 -18.85 26.27 -18.19
N ASP A 50 -17.53 26.34 -18.26
CA ASP A 50 -16.79 26.49 -19.52
C ASP A 50 -16.40 25.13 -20.13
N LEU A 51 -16.75 24.02 -19.47
CA LEU A 51 -16.46 22.66 -19.93
C LEU A 51 -17.44 22.18 -21.02
N ASP A 52 -16.96 21.22 -21.81
CA ASP A 52 -17.71 20.43 -22.79
C ASP A 52 -18.91 19.67 -22.17
N PRO A 53 -19.80 19.05 -22.98
CA PRO A 53 -21.00 18.36 -22.49
C PRO A 53 -20.72 17.36 -21.36
N GLN A 54 -21.44 17.52 -20.25
CA GLN A 54 -21.24 16.71 -19.05
C GLN A 54 -22.28 15.61 -18.91
N LEU A 55 -21.91 14.54 -18.21
CA LEU A 55 -22.85 13.49 -17.81
C LEU A 55 -23.85 14.08 -16.79
N VAL A 56 -25.16 13.89 -17.02
CA VAL A 56 -26.22 14.27 -16.07
C VAL A 56 -26.81 13.01 -15.45
N TRP A 57 -26.94 12.98 -14.13
CA TRP A 57 -27.59 11.91 -13.39
C TRP A 57 -28.55 12.45 -12.33
N ARG A 58 -29.40 11.57 -11.81
CA ARG A 58 -30.41 11.94 -10.82
C ARG A 58 -29.76 12.65 -9.62
N GLY A 59 -30.20 13.86 -9.33
CA GLY A 59 -29.70 14.67 -8.21
C GLY A 59 -28.47 15.52 -8.51
N LYS A 60 -27.76 15.29 -9.63
CA LYS A 60 -26.57 16.09 -10.00
C LYS A 60 -26.90 17.57 -10.14
N ASP A 61 -27.97 17.89 -10.87
CA ASP A 61 -28.35 19.28 -11.12
C ASP A 61 -28.52 20.05 -9.82
N LEU A 62 -29.25 19.49 -8.84
CA LEU A 62 -29.45 20.08 -7.51
C LEU A 62 -28.13 20.30 -6.77
N GLN A 63 -27.23 19.32 -6.83
CA GLN A 63 -25.92 19.38 -6.17
C GLN A 63 -24.98 20.41 -6.81
N ASP A 64 -25.11 20.64 -8.12
CA ASP A 64 -24.30 21.60 -8.88
C ASP A 64 -24.69 23.07 -8.63
N TRP A 65 -25.79 23.34 -7.91
CA TRP A 65 -26.15 24.70 -7.46
C TRP A 65 -25.37 25.15 -6.22
N SER A 66 -24.70 24.24 -5.52
CA SER A 66 -23.94 24.51 -4.31
C SER A 66 -22.53 23.92 -4.40
N ASP A 67 -21.58 24.51 -3.68
CA ASP A 67 -20.26 23.91 -3.53
C ASP A 67 -20.33 22.58 -2.76
N LEU A 68 -19.36 21.70 -3.00
CA LEU A 68 -19.15 20.51 -2.18
C LEU A 68 -18.56 20.97 -0.85
N VAL A 69 -19.35 20.93 0.22
CA VAL A 69 -18.88 21.20 1.58
C VAL A 69 -18.45 19.90 2.25
N VAL A 70 -17.16 19.75 2.53
CA VAL A 70 -16.59 18.60 3.23
C VAL A 70 -16.09 19.03 4.61
N GLN A 71 -16.38 18.23 5.62
CA GLN A 71 -15.79 18.39 6.95
C GLN A 71 -14.39 17.78 6.95
N ALA A 72 -13.40 18.55 7.40
CA ALA A 72 -12.02 18.10 7.65
C ALA A 72 -11.80 17.95 9.16
N PRO A 73 -12.21 16.81 9.76
CA PRO A 73 -12.00 16.53 11.19
C PRO A 73 -10.51 16.27 11.51
N PRO A 74 -10.10 16.41 12.78
CA PRO A 74 -8.76 16.00 13.20
C PRO A 74 -8.56 14.48 13.04
N LEU A 75 -7.31 14.10 12.75
CA LEU A 75 -6.88 12.70 12.67
C LEU A 75 -6.10 12.34 13.94
N PHE A 76 -6.37 11.17 14.50
CA PHE A 76 -5.77 10.72 15.76
C PHE A 76 -4.87 9.51 15.54
N ILE A 77 -3.62 9.59 16.02
CA ILE A 77 -2.72 8.42 16.06
C ILE A 77 -3.23 7.47 17.15
N GLN A 78 -3.50 6.23 16.74
CA GLN A 78 -3.84 5.14 17.64
C GLN A 78 -2.63 4.25 17.93
N GLU A 79 -1.78 4.00 16.94
CA GLU A 79 -0.65 3.08 17.07
C GLU A 79 0.59 3.61 16.35
N LYS A 80 1.76 3.36 16.95
CA LYS A 80 3.07 3.53 16.32
C LYS A 80 3.76 2.16 16.18
N VAL A 81 4.10 1.78 14.95
CA VAL A 81 4.66 0.47 14.63
C VAL A 81 6.04 0.62 13.99
N HIS A 82 7.04 -0.06 14.56
CA HIS A 82 8.39 -0.14 13.99
C HIS A 82 8.83 -1.60 13.76
N PRO A 83 8.61 -2.17 12.56
CA PRO A 83 8.88 -3.59 12.30
C PRO A 83 10.33 -4.02 12.53
N LYS A 84 11.31 -3.16 12.21
CA LYS A 84 12.73 -3.44 12.48
C LYS A 84 13.01 -3.65 13.97
N VAL A 85 12.42 -2.83 14.84
CA VAL A 85 12.62 -2.94 16.30
C VAL A 85 12.07 -4.26 16.82
N LEU A 86 10.88 -4.68 16.37
CA LEU A 86 10.28 -5.98 16.70
C LEU A 86 11.20 -7.16 16.32
N ILE A 87 11.82 -7.10 15.14
CA ILE A 87 12.73 -8.16 14.66
C ILE A 87 14.07 -8.13 15.39
N ASP A 88 14.62 -6.94 15.67
CA ASP A 88 15.89 -6.81 16.39
C ASP A 88 15.74 -7.26 17.85
N ASP A 89 14.59 -7.01 18.48
CA ASP A 89 14.23 -7.56 19.79
C ASP A 89 14.22 -9.10 19.79
N LEU A 90 13.54 -9.74 18.82
CA LEU A 90 13.57 -11.20 18.64
C LEU A 90 15.00 -11.76 18.45
N ARG A 91 15.90 -10.99 17.82
CA ARG A 91 17.30 -11.39 17.63
C ARG A 91 18.14 -11.26 18.88
N ARG A 92 17.84 -10.31 19.77
CA ARG A 92 18.57 -10.10 21.04
C ARG A 92 18.40 -11.30 21.97
N GLN A 93 17.24 -11.96 21.96
CA GLN A 93 16.98 -13.14 22.81
C GLN A 93 17.93 -14.32 22.56
N ARG A 94 18.43 -14.50 21.32
CA ARG A 94 19.46 -15.52 21.03
C ARG A 94 20.76 -15.30 21.80
N ARG A 95 21.12 -14.05 22.12
CA ARG A 95 22.35 -13.75 22.89
C ARG A 95 22.21 -14.09 24.37
N ASN A 96 20.99 -14.09 24.91
CA ASN A 96 20.71 -14.22 26.33
C ASN A 96 20.16 -15.62 26.73
N GLY A 97 20.32 -16.63 25.86
CA GLY A 97 19.98 -18.02 26.20
C GLY A 97 20.93 -18.64 27.26
N PRO A 98 20.64 -19.86 27.76
CA PRO A 98 21.26 -20.44 28.97
C PRO A 98 22.78 -20.70 28.91
N ALA A 99 23.44 -20.41 27.79
CA ALA A 99 24.86 -20.65 27.57
C ALA A 99 25.70 -19.35 27.53
N GLY A 100 25.10 -18.20 27.90
CA GLY A 100 25.72 -16.88 27.87
C GLY A 100 25.93 -16.25 29.26
N GLU A 101 26.35 -17.02 30.26
CA GLU A 101 26.87 -16.43 31.51
C GLU A 101 28.23 -15.78 31.23
N GLY A 102 28.23 -14.46 30.98
CA GLY A 102 29.48 -13.71 30.83
C GLY A 102 29.41 -12.35 30.13
N GLY A 103 28.22 -11.73 30.01
CA GLY A 103 28.07 -10.37 29.46
C GLY A 103 27.53 -9.42 30.52
N ASP A 104 28.28 -8.36 30.79
CA ASP A 104 28.07 -7.33 31.81
C ASP A 104 26.63 -6.78 31.82
N GLY A 105 26.05 -6.66 33.02
CA GLY A 105 24.63 -6.40 33.31
C GLY A 105 24.19 -4.94 33.11
N THR A 106 24.56 -4.30 32.01
CA THR A 106 24.13 -2.94 31.67
C THR A 106 24.00 -2.72 30.16
N GLU A 107 23.09 -3.44 29.48
CA GLU A 107 22.56 -2.96 28.19
C GLU A 107 21.24 -2.24 28.45
N VAL A 108 21.33 -0.93 28.73
CA VAL A 108 20.21 0.02 28.70
C VAL A 108 19.41 -0.24 27.42
N GLN A 109 18.11 -0.54 27.52
CA GLN A 109 17.21 -0.45 26.37
C GLN A 109 17.37 0.98 25.84
N PRO A 110 18.02 1.23 24.68
CA PRO A 110 17.92 2.53 24.08
C PRO A 110 16.42 2.75 23.82
N ASP A 111 15.92 3.98 23.94
CA ASP A 111 14.58 4.29 23.47
C ASP A 111 14.55 4.12 21.94
N LEU A 112 14.37 2.86 21.50
CA LEU A 112 14.39 2.43 20.10
C LEU A 112 13.20 3.00 19.31
N PHE A 113 12.26 3.64 20.00
CA PHE A 113 11.09 4.32 19.43
C PHE A 113 11.25 5.85 19.39
N ALA A 114 12.35 6.42 19.90
CA ALA A 114 12.65 7.86 19.86
C ALA A 114 12.67 8.45 18.43
N ASP A 115 12.86 7.62 17.40
CA ASP A 115 12.89 8.02 15.99
C ASP A 115 11.55 8.60 15.46
N PHE A 116 10.43 8.41 16.15
CA PHE A 116 9.12 8.91 15.70
C PHE A 116 8.92 10.41 15.89
N ASN A 117 9.48 10.98 16.96
CA ASN A 117 9.04 12.29 17.39
C ASN A 117 9.73 13.39 16.55
N GLY A 118 11.05 13.41 16.39
CA GLY A 118 11.75 14.41 15.55
C GLY A 118 11.44 15.88 15.89
N LEU A 119 10.71 16.13 16.99
CA LEU A 119 10.18 17.41 17.39
C LEU A 119 11.27 18.25 18.08
N PRO A 120 11.22 19.59 17.94
CA PRO A 120 12.28 20.47 18.42
C PRO A 120 12.34 20.63 19.95
N SER A 121 11.24 20.34 20.66
CA SER A 121 11.14 20.44 22.14
C SER A 121 10.01 19.57 22.69
N ASP A 122 9.97 19.39 24.01
CA ASP A 122 8.88 18.63 24.67
C ASP A 122 7.53 19.38 24.63
N ASP A 123 7.53 20.72 24.67
CA ASP A 123 6.31 21.54 24.54
C ASP A 123 5.66 21.34 23.16
N ALA A 124 6.47 21.22 22.11
CA ALA A 124 6.04 20.98 20.74
C ALA A 124 5.27 19.65 20.55
N ARG A 125 5.30 18.73 21.54
CA ARG A 125 4.50 17.49 21.52
C ARG A 125 3.02 17.76 21.64
N THR A 126 2.63 18.83 22.32
CA THR A 126 1.23 19.20 22.57
C THR A 126 0.71 20.30 21.64
N GLU A 127 1.60 20.94 20.87
CA GLU A 127 1.25 21.94 19.84
C GLU A 127 0.94 21.24 18.50
N PHE A 128 -0.30 20.79 18.35
CA PHE A 128 -0.75 20.05 17.16
C PHE A 128 -0.88 20.94 15.92
N TYR A 129 -0.59 20.38 14.74
CA TYR A 129 -0.60 21.04 13.42
C TYR A 129 0.38 22.21 13.24
N GLN A 130 1.06 22.65 14.29
CA GLN A 130 2.03 23.76 14.26
C GLN A 130 3.41 23.28 13.83
N HIS A 131 3.86 22.15 14.37
CA HIS A 131 5.20 21.61 14.13
C HIS A 131 5.23 20.46 13.14
N ASP A 132 6.41 20.26 12.57
CA ASP A 132 6.75 19.18 11.67
C ASP A 132 7.47 18.07 12.46
N ALA A 133 6.98 16.84 12.35
CA ALA A 133 7.59 15.62 12.87
C ALA A 133 8.22 14.79 11.75
N ASN A 134 9.04 13.81 12.11
CA ASN A 134 9.63 12.87 11.17
C ASN A 134 8.56 12.12 10.37
N TRP A 135 8.82 11.88 9.08
CA TRP A 135 7.89 11.09 8.26
C TRP A 135 7.73 9.66 8.77
N SER A 136 6.48 9.24 8.89
CA SER A 136 6.05 7.86 9.08
C SER A 136 4.96 7.56 8.05
N ASN A 137 4.99 6.35 7.48
CA ASN A 137 3.93 5.90 6.57
C ASN A 137 2.62 5.71 7.34
N ARG A 138 1.45 5.75 6.67
CA ARG A 138 0.17 5.91 7.37
C ARG A 138 -0.92 4.98 6.89
N MET A 139 -1.56 4.29 7.83
CA MET A 139 -2.82 3.57 7.64
C MET A 139 -3.93 4.31 8.38
N ILE A 140 -4.98 4.74 7.68
CA ILE A 140 -6.03 5.58 8.26
C ILE A 140 -7.38 4.89 8.16
N LEU A 141 -8.04 4.68 9.30
CA LEU A 141 -9.41 4.22 9.41
C LEU A 141 -10.38 5.40 9.30
N GLY A 142 -11.22 5.41 8.27
CA GLY A 142 -12.24 6.44 8.11
C GLY A 142 -12.75 6.59 6.68
N ASP A 143 -13.76 7.44 6.52
CA ASP A 143 -14.26 7.80 5.20
C ASP A 143 -13.19 8.58 4.41
N SER A 144 -12.81 8.06 3.25
CA SER A 144 -11.71 8.63 2.47
C SER A 144 -11.95 10.06 1.98
N LEU A 145 -13.21 10.52 1.85
CA LEU A 145 -13.47 11.92 1.50
C LEU A 145 -13.06 12.86 2.65
N GLN A 146 -13.47 12.53 3.88
CA GLN A 146 -13.12 13.32 5.07
C GLN A 146 -11.62 13.26 5.38
N VAL A 147 -11.03 12.05 5.31
CA VAL A 147 -9.59 11.88 5.54
C VAL A 147 -8.78 12.69 4.52
N MET A 148 -9.10 12.59 3.22
CA MET A 148 -8.39 13.37 2.20
C MET A 148 -8.56 14.88 2.37
N ALA A 149 -9.73 15.35 2.84
CA ALA A 149 -9.95 16.75 3.15
C ALA A 149 -9.08 17.22 4.34
N SER A 150 -8.95 16.41 5.39
CA SER A 150 -8.06 16.67 6.53
C SER A 150 -6.58 16.69 6.12
N LEU A 151 -6.16 15.73 5.29
CA LEU A 151 -4.80 15.69 4.73
C LEU A 151 -4.51 16.96 3.90
N ALA A 152 -5.49 17.42 3.11
CA ALA A 152 -5.33 18.59 2.26
C ALA A 152 -5.20 19.89 3.08
N GLU A 153 -6.09 20.13 4.05
CA GLU A 153 -6.22 21.41 4.73
C GLU A 153 -5.41 21.50 6.03
N ARG A 154 -5.55 20.51 6.92
CA ARG A 154 -4.89 20.55 8.24
C ARG A 154 -3.41 20.21 8.16
N GLU A 155 -3.06 19.29 7.26
CA GLU A 155 -1.68 18.80 7.12
C GLU A 155 -0.93 19.42 5.95
N GLY A 156 -1.60 20.26 5.15
CA GLY A 156 -0.99 20.97 4.03
C GLY A 156 -0.40 20.03 2.97
N LEU A 157 -1.08 18.91 2.68
CA LEU A 157 -0.68 17.97 1.62
C LEU A 157 -1.24 18.30 0.23
N ARG A 158 -1.95 19.42 0.07
CA ARG A 158 -2.32 19.95 -1.26
C ARG A 158 -1.08 20.07 -2.15
N GLY A 159 -1.17 19.56 -3.37
CA GLY A 159 -0.07 19.65 -4.32
C GLY A 159 1.14 18.75 -4.04
N LYS A 160 1.09 17.82 -3.08
CA LYS A 160 2.26 17.04 -2.64
C LYS A 160 2.23 15.55 -2.98
N VAL A 161 1.06 15.01 -3.35
CA VAL A 161 0.91 13.58 -3.71
C VAL A 161 1.37 13.36 -5.15
N GLN A 162 2.29 12.42 -5.39
CA GLN A 162 2.80 12.17 -6.74
C GLN A 162 1.99 11.11 -7.48
N CYS A 163 1.50 10.09 -6.77
CA CYS A 163 0.74 9.00 -7.40
C CYS A 163 -0.48 8.64 -6.54
N ILE A 164 -1.65 8.56 -7.15
CA ILE A 164 -2.86 8.01 -6.54
C ILE A 164 -3.22 6.72 -7.28
N TYR A 165 -3.39 5.63 -6.53
CA TYR A 165 -3.99 4.41 -7.07
C TYR A 165 -5.35 4.23 -6.42
N LEU A 166 -6.41 4.21 -7.23
CA LEU A 166 -7.79 4.11 -6.77
C LEU A 166 -8.41 2.86 -7.40
N ASP A 167 -8.81 1.90 -6.56
CA ASP A 167 -9.52 0.69 -6.96
C ASP A 167 -10.91 0.74 -6.33
N PRO A 168 -11.81 1.61 -6.85
CA PRO A 168 -13.12 1.80 -6.27
C PRO A 168 -13.99 0.56 -6.51
N PRO A 169 -15.09 0.44 -5.77
CA PRO A 169 -16.07 -0.62 -6.00
C PRO A 169 -16.59 -0.67 -7.48
N TYR A 170 -16.58 -1.82 -8.19
CA TYR A 170 -16.88 -1.90 -9.65
C TYR A 170 -18.35 -1.77 -10.10
N GLY A 171 -19.29 -1.45 -9.21
CA GLY A 171 -20.71 -1.29 -9.55
C GLY A 171 -21.66 -1.97 -8.56
N ILE A 172 -22.97 -1.69 -8.66
CA ILE A 172 -24.03 -1.81 -7.63
C ILE A 172 -24.23 -3.20 -6.99
N LYS A 173 -23.66 -4.27 -7.56
CA LYS A 173 -23.77 -5.63 -7.01
C LYS A 173 -22.62 -5.91 -6.02
N PHE A 174 -22.66 -5.24 -4.86
CA PHE A 174 -21.53 -5.22 -3.90
C PHE A 174 -21.54 -6.29 -2.79
N ASN A 175 -22.59 -7.11 -2.69
CA ASN A 175 -22.75 -8.04 -1.56
C ASN A 175 -21.74 -9.21 -1.53
N SER A 176 -20.97 -9.46 -2.60
CA SER A 176 -20.07 -10.63 -2.72
C SER A 176 -18.57 -10.33 -2.57
N ASN A 177 -18.18 -9.07 -2.35
CA ASN A 177 -16.77 -8.65 -2.41
C ASN A 177 -16.16 -8.28 -1.05
N PHE A 178 -16.97 -8.23 0.02
CA PHE A 178 -16.55 -7.76 1.32
C PHE A 178 -16.24 -8.92 2.27
N GLN A 179 -15.00 -8.95 2.76
CA GLN A 179 -14.56 -9.95 3.72
C GLN A 179 -15.01 -9.56 5.14
N TRP A 180 -15.97 -10.28 5.69
CA TRP A 180 -16.52 -10.02 7.04
C TRP A 180 -15.62 -10.53 8.17
N SER A 181 -14.65 -11.38 7.87
CA SER A 181 -13.72 -11.97 8.86
C SER A 181 -12.37 -12.26 8.24
N THR A 182 -11.29 -12.05 9.00
CA THR A 182 -9.91 -12.40 8.62
C THR A 182 -9.70 -13.89 8.33
N THR A 183 -10.58 -14.79 8.81
CA THR A 183 -10.45 -16.25 8.64
C THR A 183 -11.22 -16.82 7.45
N SER A 184 -12.26 -16.14 6.96
CA SER A 184 -13.12 -16.64 5.88
C SER A 184 -13.09 -15.73 4.66
N ARG A 185 -12.91 -16.33 3.48
CA ARG A 185 -12.88 -15.63 2.19
C ARG A 185 -14.16 -15.86 1.36
N ASP A 186 -15.05 -16.74 1.82
CA ASP A 186 -16.27 -17.10 1.10
C ASP A 186 -17.40 -16.14 1.44
N VAL A 187 -17.68 -15.22 0.52
CA VAL A 187 -18.79 -14.27 0.62
C VAL A 187 -19.91 -14.75 -0.32
N LYS A 188 -21.01 -15.27 0.24
CA LYS A 188 -22.20 -15.67 -0.53
C LYS A 188 -23.30 -14.63 -0.35
N ASP A 189 -23.90 -14.22 -1.46
CA ASP A 189 -24.95 -13.21 -1.50
C ASP A 189 -26.19 -13.65 -0.69
N GLY A 190 -26.76 -12.74 0.11
CA GLY A 190 -28.05 -12.94 0.78
C GLY A 190 -28.06 -13.65 2.15
N LYS A 191 -26.90 -13.99 2.75
CA LYS A 191 -26.87 -14.49 4.15
C LYS A 191 -26.77 -13.34 5.15
N ALA A 192 -27.78 -13.21 6.02
CA ALA A 192 -27.84 -12.19 7.08
C ALA A 192 -26.66 -12.26 8.06
N GLU A 193 -25.97 -13.40 8.14
CA GLU A 193 -24.78 -13.63 8.97
C GLU A 193 -23.51 -12.91 8.46
N HIS A 194 -23.48 -12.44 7.21
CA HIS A 194 -22.31 -11.83 6.57
C HIS A 194 -22.38 -10.29 6.48
N ILE A 195 -23.31 -9.65 7.19
CA ILE A 195 -23.49 -8.19 7.16
C ILE A 195 -22.44 -7.53 8.07
N SER A 196 -21.76 -6.51 7.54
CA SER A 196 -20.77 -5.73 8.28
C SER A 196 -21.37 -5.05 9.50
N ARG A 197 -20.57 -5.00 10.57
CA ARG A 197 -20.93 -4.51 11.90
C ARG A 197 -20.59 -3.03 12.10
N GLU A 198 -19.93 -2.42 11.11
CA GLU A 198 -19.39 -1.08 11.18
C GLU A 198 -20.43 -0.04 10.70
N PRO A 199 -20.88 0.91 11.54
CA PRO A 199 -21.84 1.93 11.16
C PRO A 199 -21.38 2.79 9.98
N GLU A 200 -20.09 3.11 9.87
CA GLU A 200 -19.53 3.87 8.75
C GLU A 200 -19.62 3.08 7.44
N GLN A 201 -19.37 1.78 7.47
CA GLN A 201 -19.57 0.93 6.30
C GLN A 201 -21.05 0.76 5.97
N VAL A 202 -21.92 0.62 6.97
CA VAL A 202 -23.37 0.51 6.77
C VAL A 202 -23.96 1.83 6.22
N LYS A 203 -23.45 2.99 6.66
CA LYS A 203 -23.79 4.32 6.16
C LYS A 203 -23.28 4.52 4.74
N ALA A 204 -21.99 4.27 4.50
CA ALA A 204 -21.41 4.26 3.16
C ALA A 204 -22.19 3.32 2.23
N PHE A 205 -22.60 2.14 2.70
CA PHE A 205 -23.36 1.17 1.91
C PHE A 205 -24.80 1.62 1.62
N ARG A 206 -25.55 2.11 2.62
CA ARG A 206 -26.95 2.54 2.41
C ARG A 206 -27.04 3.81 1.56
N ASP A 207 -26.14 4.77 1.78
CA ASP A 207 -26.14 6.05 1.05
C ASP A 207 -25.57 5.91 -0.37
N THR A 208 -24.56 5.06 -0.58
CA THR A 208 -23.93 4.87 -1.91
C THR A 208 -24.82 4.09 -2.89
N TRP A 209 -25.91 3.43 -2.44
CA TRP A 209 -26.68 2.54 -3.32
C TRP A 209 -28.21 2.73 -3.32
N ARG A 210 -28.75 3.74 -2.61
CA ARG A 210 -30.20 4.05 -2.65
C ARG A 210 -30.73 4.27 -4.07
N ASP A 211 -29.94 4.93 -4.92
CA ASP A 211 -30.27 5.21 -6.34
C ASP A 211 -29.33 4.47 -7.31
N GLY A 212 -28.63 3.42 -6.86
CA GLY A 212 -27.71 2.63 -7.68
C GLY A 212 -26.55 3.45 -8.25
N ILE A 213 -26.39 3.43 -9.59
CA ILE A 213 -25.25 4.08 -10.28
C ILE A 213 -25.20 5.59 -10.05
N HIS A 214 -26.34 6.24 -9.79
CA HIS A 214 -26.40 7.68 -9.55
C HIS A 214 -25.65 8.06 -8.28
N SER A 215 -25.89 7.34 -7.18
CA SER A 215 -25.19 7.52 -5.91
C SER A 215 -23.69 7.18 -6.03
N TYR A 216 -23.34 6.14 -6.79
CA TYR A 216 -21.94 5.78 -7.06
C TYR A 216 -21.16 6.87 -7.80
N LEU A 217 -21.76 7.50 -8.82
CA LEU A 217 -21.12 8.60 -9.55
C LEU A 217 -20.90 9.82 -8.65
N THR A 218 -21.87 10.16 -7.80
CA THR A 218 -21.69 11.22 -6.80
C THR A 218 -20.55 10.88 -5.82
N TYR A 219 -20.56 9.68 -5.26
CA TYR A 219 -19.52 9.17 -4.35
C TYR A 219 -18.11 9.32 -4.95
N LEU A 220 -17.95 8.92 -6.21
CA LEU A 220 -16.67 8.95 -6.89
C LEU A 220 -16.27 10.38 -7.29
N ARG A 221 -17.23 11.22 -7.72
CA ARG A 221 -16.98 12.62 -8.09
C ARG A 221 -16.36 13.40 -6.93
N ASP A 222 -17.02 13.35 -5.78
CA ASP A 222 -16.61 14.13 -4.61
C ASP A 222 -15.18 13.74 -4.17
N ARG A 223 -14.84 12.46 -4.23
CA ARG A 223 -13.48 11.95 -3.94
C ARG A 223 -12.44 12.35 -4.98
N LEU A 224 -12.79 12.26 -6.27
CA LEU A 224 -11.90 12.67 -7.35
C LEU A 224 -11.57 14.16 -7.28
N MET A 225 -12.51 15.00 -6.87
CA MET A 225 -12.29 16.44 -6.68
C MET A 225 -11.23 16.70 -5.61
N VAL A 226 -11.33 16.05 -4.44
CA VAL A 226 -10.31 16.22 -3.38
C VAL A 226 -8.98 15.58 -3.78
N ALA A 227 -9.01 14.41 -4.44
CA ALA A 227 -7.81 13.74 -4.95
C ALA A 227 -7.01 14.62 -5.93
N ARG A 228 -7.69 15.36 -6.81
CA ARG A 228 -7.06 16.31 -7.74
C ARG A 228 -6.30 17.43 -7.02
N GLU A 229 -6.82 17.92 -5.90
CA GLU A 229 -6.17 18.97 -5.10
C GLU A 229 -4.94 18.45 -4.34
N LEU A 230 -4.95 17.19 -3.91
CA LEU A 230 -3.81 16.54 -3.27
C LEU A 230 -2.66 16.28 -4.23
N LEU A 231 -2.95 16.01 -5.51
CA LEU A 231 -1.92 15.74 -6.52
C LEU A 231 -0.98 16.92 -6.74
N ALA A 232 0.31 16.64 -6.86
CA ALA A 232 1.31 17.55 -7.42
C ALA A 232 1.00 17.85 -8.89
N ASP A 233 1.56 18.93 -9.44
CA ASP A 233 1.36 19.28 -10.86
C ASP A 233 1.89 18.20 -11.81
N SER A 234 2.94 17.48 -11.42
CA SER A 234 3.46 16.31 -12.12
C SER A 234 2.75 14.99 -11.77
N GLY A 235 1.76 15.04 -10.88
CA GLY A 235 1.14 13.88 -10.26
C GLY A 235 0.18 13.12 -11.19
N SER A 236 0.09 11.80 -10.99
CA SER A 236 -0.80 10.90 -11.73
C SER A 236 -1.83 10.24 -10.83
N ILE A 237 -3.02 9.97 -11.38
CA ILE A 237 -4.03 9.11 -10.79
C ILE A 237 -4.33 7.93 -11.72
N PHE A 238 -4.42 6.74 -11.15
CA PHE A 238 -4.80 5.51 -11.81
C PHE A 238 -6.10 5.02 -11.19
N VAL A 239 -7.16 4.90 -11.99
CA VAL A 239 -8.47 4.40 -11.55
C VAL A 239 -8.73 3.05 -12.21
N GLN A 240 -8.72 1.97 -11.43
CA GLN A 240 -9.02 0.63 -11.91
C GLN A 240 -10.54 0.43 -11.94
N ILE A 241 -11.09 -0.12 -13.02
CA ILE A 241 -12.54 -0.27 -13.18
C ILE A 241 -12.88 -1.42 -14.13
N GLY A 242 -13.99 -2.10 -13.87
CA GLY A 242 -14.57 -3.10 -14.77
C GLY A 242 -15.20 -2.49 -16.04
N ASP A 243 -15.58 -3.36 -16.97
CA ASP A 243 -16.20 -3.00 -18.25
C ASP A 243 -17.59 -2.35 -18.09
N GLU A 244 -18.32 -2.67 -17.03
CA GLU A 244 -19.69 -2.18 -16.80
C GLU A 244 -19.79 -0.64 -16.71
N ASN A 245 -18.81 0.00 -16.05
CA ASN A 245 -18.87 1.42 -15.69
C ASN A 245 -17.71 2.26 -16.23
N VAL A 246 -16.76 1.67 -16.96
CA VAL A 246 -15.55 2.36 -17.47
C VAL A 246 -15.87 3.65 -18.22
N HIS A 247 -16.88 3.68 -19.08
CA HIS A 247 -17.23 4.87 -19.87
C HIS A 247 -17.88 5.97 -19.02
N ARG A 248 -18.69 5.59 -18.01
CA ARG A 248 -19.31 6.54 -17.08
C ARG A 248 -18.26 7.18 -16.18
N VAL A 249 -17.36 6.36 -15.63
CA VAL A 249 -16.25 6.82 -14.79
C VAL A 249 -15.26 7.66 -15.60
N ARG A 250 -14.96 7.29 -16.85
CA ARG A 250 -14.12 8.12 -17.73
C ARG A 250 -14.72 9.51 -17.94
N ALA A 251 -16.00 9.60 -18.32
CA ALA A 251 -16.67 10.89 -18.50
C ALA A 251 -16.68 11.73 -17.22
N LEU A 252 -16.80 11.08 -16.05
CA LEU A 252 -16.71 11.74 -14.76
C LEU A 252 -15.31 12.30 -14.47
N ILE A 253 -14.26 11.52 -14.76
CA ILE A 253 -12.87 11.97 -14.55
C ILE A 253 -12.53 13.08 -15.55
N ASP A 254 -13.03 13.01 -16.80
CA ASP A 254 -12.90 14.10 -17.79
C ASP A 254 -13.47 15.42 -17.26
N GLU A 255 -14.58 15.37 -16.52
CA GLU A 255 -15.18 16.56 -15.89
C GLU A 255 -14.31 17.15 -14.76
N VAL A 256 -13.66 16.30 -13.95
CA VAL A 256 -12.85 16.73 -12.81
C VAL A 256 -11.43 17.13 -13.22
N PHE A 257 -10.79 16.36 -14.09
CA PHE A 257 -9.40 16.54 -14.48
C PHE A 257 -9.22 17.26 -15.81
N GLY A 258 -10.26 17.33 -16.65
CA GLY A 258 -10.16 17.83 -18.02
C GLY A 258 -9.83 16.69 -19.00
N PRO A 259 -10.50 16.60 -20.16
CA PRO A 259 -10.29 15.54 -21.14
C PRO A 259 -8.87 15.55 -21.76
N GLU A 260 -8.22 16.72 -21.81
CA GLU A 260 -6.86 16.87 -22.29
C GLU A 260 -5.83 16.18 -21.38
N ASN A 261 -6.17 15.97 -20.11
CA ASN A 261 -5.32 15.35 -19.11
C ASN A 261 -5.46 13.82 -19.04
N LEU A 262 -6.28 13.21 -19.91
CA LEU A 262 -6.28 11.76 -20.13
C LEU A 262 -4.97 11.33 -20.82
N CYS A 263 -4.17 10.51 -20.15
CA CYS A 263 -2.94 9.96 -20.72
C CYS A 263 -3.22 8.69 -21.54
N ALA A 264 -3.89 7.71 -20.94
CA ALA A 264 -4.26 6.46 -21.61
C ALA A 264 -5.39 5.72 -20.88
N GLN A 265 -6.18 4.97 -21.64
CA GLN A 265 -6.98 3.86 -21.11
C GLN A 265 -6.19 2.57 -21.34
N ILE A 266 -5.85 1.90 -20.24
CA ILE A 266 -5.04 0.69 -20.23
C ILE A 266 -5.95 -0.51 -20.07
N THR A 267 -5.84 -1.48 -20.97
CA THR A 267 -6.60 -2.75 -20.94
C THR A 267 -5.78 -3.80 -20.23
N VAL A 268 -6.31 -4.36 -19.15
CA VAL A 268 -5.70 -5.41 -18.34
C VAL A 268 -6.43 -6.73 -18.60
N LEU A 269 -5.75 -7.71 -19.19
CA LEU A 269 -6.39 -9.01 -19.46
C LEU A 269 -6.61 -9.80 -18.18
N LYS A 270 -7.82 -10.34 -18.02
CA LYS A 270 -8.20 -11.31 -16.99
C LYS A 270 -7.74 -12.72 -17.38
N THR A 271 -7.61 -13.60 -16.39
CA THR A 271 -7.37 -15.03 -16.63
C THR A 271 -8.55 -15.60 -17.41
N ALA A 272 -8.30 -16.17 -18.60
CA ALA A 272 -9.34 -16.66 -19.50
C ALA A 272 -10.12 -17.84 -18.88
N GLY A 273 -11.46 -17.77 -18.91
CA GLY A 273 -12.33 -18.89 -18.51
C GLY A 273 -13.64 -18.52 -17.82
N GLN A 274 -14.38 -17.51 -18.29
CA GLN A 274 -15.74 -17.29 -17.81
C GLN A 274 -16.76 -17.73 -18.86
N SER A 275 -17.71 -18.56 -18.45
CA SER A 275 -18.92 -18.83 -19.22
C SER A 275 -19.75 -17.57 -19.28
N ALA A 276 -19.98 -17.04 -20.49
CA ALA A 276 -20.90 -15.95 -20.73
C ALA A 276 -21.99 -16.42 -21.70
N GLU A 277 -23.17 -15.82 -21.64
CA GLU A 277 -24.26 -16.13 -22.58
C GLU A 277 -23.92 -15.72 -24.02
N LEU A 278 -23.06 -14.71 -24.18
CA LEU A 278 -22.58 -14.19 -25.46
C LEU A 278 -21.04 -14.24 -25.52
N ILE A 279 -20.37 -13.08 -25.55
CA ILE A 279 -18.91 -12.97 -25.51
C ILE A 279 -18.49 -12.73 -24.07
N ALA A 280 -17.51 -13.50 -23.60
CA ALA A 280 -16.98 -13.33 -22.26
C ALA A 280 -16.17 -12.04 -22.12
N GLY A 281 -16.47 -11.26 -21.08
CA GLY A 281 -15.64 -10.14 -20.66
C GLY A 281 -14.28 -10.65 -20.18
N THR A 282 -13.21 -10.33 -20.91
CA THR A 282 -11.86 -10.87 -20.67
C THR A 282 -10.86 -9.81 -20.21
N ALA A 283 -11.33 -8.61 -19.88
CA ALA A 283 -10.47 -7.52 -19.44
C ALA A 283 -11.11 -6.66 -18.35
N ASP A 284 -10.24 -6.03 -17.56
CA ASP A 284 -10.51 -4.82 -16.77
C ASP A 284 -9.77 -3.64 -17.39
N TYR A 285 -10.04 -2.44 -16.90
CA TYR A 285 -9.43 -1.22 -17.39
C TYR A 285 -8.77 -0.42 -16.26
N VAL A 286 -7.68 0.26 -16.58
CA VAL A 286 -7.10 1.31 -15.74
C VAL A 286 -7.14 2.62 -16.52
N LEU A 287 -7.82 3.61 -15.98
CA LEU A 287 -7.87 4.97 -16.50
C LEU A 287 -6.72 5.77 -15.88
N TRP A 288 -5.78 6.24 -16.71
CA TRP A 288 -4.65 7.04 -16.27
C TRP A 288 -4.84 8.51 -16.65
N TYR A 289 -4.97 9.35 -15.63
CA TYR A 289 -5.04 10.80 -15.73
C TYR A 289 -3.89 11.45 -14.96
N VAL A 290 -3.62 12.70 -15.30
CA VAL A 290 -2.60 13.53 -14.66
C VAL A 290 -3.21 14.86 -14.22
N LYS A 291 -2.60 15.53 -13.25
CA LYS A 291 -3.07 16.86 -12.86
C LYS A 291 -2.82 17.89 -13.95
N GLN A 292 -1.60 17.91 -14.48
CA GLN A 292 -1.22 18.74 -15.63
C GLN A 292 -0.37 17.94 -16.61
N ARG A 293 -0.84 17.81 -17.85
CA ARG A 293 -0.15 17.04 -18.89
C ARG A 293 1.24 17.55 -19.24
N VAL A 294 1.48 18.86 -19.12
CA VAL A 294 2.75 19.49 -19.52
C VAL A 294 3.89 19.12 -18.56
N SER A 295 3.59 18.95 -17.28
CA SER A 295 4.55 18.62 -16.22
C SER A 295 4.55 17.14 -15.83
N VAL A 296 3.89 16.28 -16.60
CA VAL A 296 3.72 14.86 -16.24
C VAL A 296 5.05 14.17 -15.98
N LYS A 297 5.12 13.50 -14.83
CA LYS A 297 6.19 12.54 -14.55
C LYS A 297 5.83 11.21 -15.19
N PHE A 298 6.60 10.79 -16.19
CA PHE A 298 6.35 9.54 -16.89
C PHE A 298 7.65 8.79 -17.22
N ARG A 299 7.70 7.53 -16.83
CA ARG A 299 8.71 6.56 -17.23
C ARG A 299 8.08 5.51 -18.14
N THR A 300 8.68 5.28 -19.29
CA THR A 300 8.19 4.28 -20.25
C THR A 300 8.36 2.89 -19.65
N PRO A 301 7.28 2.09 -19.48
CA PRO A 301 7.40 0.72 -19.02
C PRO A 301 8.08 -0.12 -20.10
N LEU A 302 9.20 -0.74 -19.75
CA LEU A 302 9.99 -1.58 -20.65
C LEU A 302 9.79 -3.05 -20.27
N ILE A 303 9.66 -3.90 -21.29
CA ILE A 303 9.72 -5.36 -21.14
C ILE A 303 10.87 -5.92 -21.96
N GLU A 304 11.51 -6.97 -21.46
CA GLU A 304 12.61 -7.62 -22.15
C GLU A 304 12.10 -8.40 -23.37
N LYS A 305 12.77 -8.23 -24.51
CA LYS A 305 12.52 -9.02 -25.71
C LYS A 305 13.21 -10.37 -25.54
N SER A 306 12.52 -11.43 -25.91
CA SER A 306 13.12 -12.75 -26.02
C SER A 306 12.65 -13.46 -27.28
N LEU A 307 13.43 -14.41 -27.77
CA LEU A 307 13.04 -15.24 -28.91
C LEU A 307 11.82 -16.13 -28.63
N VAL A 308 11.57 -16.41 -27.34
CA VAL A 308 10.39 -17.13 -26.85
C VAL A 308 9.14 -16.23 -26.90
N THR A 309 9.30 -14.93 -26.64
CA THR A 309 8.20 -13.94 -26.66
C THR A 309 7.97 -13.31 -28.02
N ASP A 310 8.92 -13.45 -28.96
CA ASP A 310 8.77 -13.09 -30.36
C ASP A 310 7.80 -14.04 -31.09
N LYS A 311 6.50 -13.90 -30.79
CA LYS A 311 5.43 -14.67 -31.43
C LYS A 311 5.37 -14.47 -32.94
N ALA A 312 5.78 -13.30 -33.42
CA ALA A 312 5.81 -12.97 -34.84
C ALA A 312 7.02 -13.59 -35.58
N GLY A 313 8.04 -14.07 -34.85
CA GLY A 313 9.25 -14.64 -35.42
C GLY A 313 9.96 -13.66 -36.34
N VAL A 314 10.06 -12.39 -35.94
CA VAL A 314 10.69 -11.35 -36.74
C VAL A 314 12.22 -11.48 -36.75
N TYR A 315 12.82 -11.96 -35.65
CA TYR A 315 14.25 -12.26 -35.55
C TYR A 315 14.54 -13.63 -36.13
N ARG A 316 15.15 -13.66 -37.33
CA ARG A 316 15.27 -14.87 -38.17
C ARG A 316 16.69 -15.21 -38.60
N TRP A 317 17.62 -14.32 -38.38
CA TRP A 317 18.98 -14.42 -38.90
C TRP A 317 19.98 -14.30 -37.77
N VAL A 318 21.15 -14.90 -37.95
CA VAL A 318 22.26 -14.81 -37.01
C VAL A 318 23.56 -14.61 -37.78
N HIS A 319 24.41 -13.71 -37.28
CA HIS A 319 25.81 -13.65 -37.70
C HIS A 319 26.61 -14.64 -36.85
N GLU A 320 27.23 -15.60 -37.50
CA GLU A 320 28.12 -16.55 -36.84
C GLU A 320 29.46 -15.88 -36.49
N PRO A 321 30.26 -16.44 -35.57
CA PRO A 321 31.56 -15.87 -35.18
C PRO A 321 32.55 -15.76 -36.34
N ASP A 322 32.35 -16.59 -37.37
CA ASP A 322 33.07 -16.55 -38.64
C ASP A 322 32.43 -15.52 -39.61
N GLY A 323 31.56 -14.62 -39.17
CA GLY A 323 30.95 -13.60 -40.03
C GLY A 323 29.93 -14.12 -41.06
N ARG A 324 29.67 -15.43 -41.16
CA ARG A 324 28.60 -15.96 -42.03
C ARG A 324 27.24 -15.56 -41.51
N VAL A 325 26.29 -15.37 -42.42
CA VAL A 325 24.88 -15.17 -42.08
C VAL A 325 24.15 -16.49 -42.28
N SER A 326 23.58 -17.03 -41.20
CA SER A 326 22.75 -18.22 -41.24
C SER A 326 21.33 -17.92 -40.76
N ARG A 327 20.39 -18.79 -41.10
CA ARG A 327 19.02 -18.71 -40.56
C ARG A 327 19.04 -19.27 -39.15
N LEU A 328 18.39 -18.57 -38.22
CA LEU A 328 18.29 -18.99 -36.83
C LEU A 328 17.62 -20.37 -36.73
N SER A 329 18.30 -21.33 -36.09
CA SER A 329 17.78 -22.69 -35.89
C SER A 329 16.70 -22.73 -34.80
N GLU A 330 15.77 -23.70 -34.86
CA GLU A 330 14.79 -23.89 -33.77
C GLU A 330 15.47 -24.22 -32.43
N ARG A 331 16.59 -24.94 -32.47
CA ARG A 331 17.36 -25.25 -31.27
C ARG A 331 17.88 -23.97 -30.61
N ASP A 332 18.50 -23.07 -31.38
CA ASP A 332 18.99 -21.79 -30.87
C ASP A 332 17.85 -20.91 -30.35
N ARG A 333 16.68 -20.99 -31.01
CA ARG A 333 15.49 -20.26 -30.59
C ARG A 333 14.94 -20.76 -29.25
N LEU A 334 14.90 -22.08 -29.05
CA LEU A 334 14.47 -22.71 -27.79
C LEU A 334 15.51 -22.50 -26.67
N GLN A 335 16.79 -22.46 -27.01
CA GLN A 335 17.88 -22.16 -26.07
C GLN A 335 17.98 -20.66 -25.75
N GLY A 336 17.26 -19.81 -26.49
CA GLY A 336 17.22 -18.37 -26.23
C GLY A 336 18.49 -17.62 -26.61
N ARG A 337 19.22 -18.04 -27.65
CA ARG A 337 20.41 -17.34 -28.14
C ARG A 337 20.08 -15.88 -28.47
N THR A 338 20.76 -14.91 -27.85
CA THR A 338 20.58 -13.48 -28.17
C THR A 338 21.69 -12.93 -29.06
N THR A 339 22.88 -13.53 -28.95
CA THR A 339 24.11 -13.02 -29.55
C THR A 339 24.08 -13.08 -31.06
N SER A 340 24.38 -11.93 -31.66
CA SER A 340 24.42 -11.74 -33.12
C SER A 340 23.12 -12.08 -33.86
N VAL A 341 22.01 -12.22 -33.14
CA VAL A 341 20.69 -12.46 -33.73
C VAL A 341 20.12 -11.15 -34.24
N PHE A 342 19.62 -11.12 -35.47
CA PHE A 342 19.09 -9.91 -36.09
C PHE A 342 17.85 -10.14 -36.95
N ARG A 343 17.26 -9.00 -37.32
CA ARG A 343 16.21 -8.90 -38.33
C ARG A 343 16.58 -7.82 -39.35
N TYR A 344 16.05 -7.98 -40.55
CA TYR A 344 16.02 -6.89 -41.52
C TYR A 344 14.89 -5.92 -41.16
N ASP A 345 15.18 -4.63 -41.27
CA ASP A 345 14.26 -3.53 -41.03
C ASP A 345 14.33 -2.52 -42.17
N ASN A 346 13.35 -1.63 -42.27
CA ASN A 346 13.32 -0.64 -43.34
C ASN A 346 14.39 0.44 -43.14
N LEU A 347 15.08 0.80 -44.23
CA LEU A 347 16.07 1.89 -44.26
C LEU A 347 15.48 3.20 -44.81
N THR A 348 14.21 3.18 -45.23
CA THR A 348 13.52 4.31 -45.85
C THR A 348 12.41 4.86 -44.97
N SER A 349 12.05 6.13 -45.15
CA SER A 349 11.00 6.84 -44.42
C SER A 349 10.21 7.74 -45.38
N GLN A 350 9.00 8.14 -44.98
CA GLN A 350 8.20 9.10 -45.75
C GLN A 350 8.67 10.55 -45.58
N ARG A 351 9.60 10.81 -44.66
CA ARG A 351 10.16 12.13 -44.37
C ARG A 351 11.64 12.17 -44.77
N ALA A 352 12.07 13.30 -45.33
CA ALA A 352 13.49 13.53 -45.63
C ALA A 352 14.33 13.34 -44.38
N PRO A 353 15.42 12.57 -44.49
CA PRO A 353 16.71 13.27 -44.42
C PRO A 353 17.57 13.25 -45.70
N GLY A 354 17.23 12.48 -46.74
CA GLY A 354 17.94 12.58 -48.03
C GLY A 354 17.45 11.63 -49.14
N ASP A 355 17.63 12.06 -50.39
CA ASP A 355 17.43 11.28 -51.61
C ASP A 355 18.72 11.34 -52.43
N PHE A 356 19.51 10.28 -52.36
CA PHE A 356 20.82 10.19 -53.00
C PHE A 356 21.12 8.73 -53.40
N PRO A 357 21.91 8.50 -54.45
CA PRO A 357 22.34 7.16 -54.84
C PRO A 357 23.25 6.55 -53.77
N VAL A 358 23.08 5.26 -53.49
CA VAL A 358 23.91 4.49 -52.55
C VAL A 358 24.50 3.30 -53.26
N ASP A 359 25.83 3.27 -53.38
CA ASP A 359 26.55 2.13 -53.94
C ASP A 359 26.84 1.09 -52.85
N PHE A 360 26.36 -0.14 -53.06
CA PHE A 360 26.56 -1.25 -52.15
C PHE A 360 26.73 -2.57 -52.91
N SER A 361 27.83 -3.28 -52.66
CA SER A 361 28.18 -4.55 -53.32
C SER A 361 28.11 -4.49 -54.85
N GLY A 362 28.62 -3.41 -55.45
CA GLY A 362 28.67 -3.21 -56.91
C GLY A 362 27.34 -2.84 -57.59
N LYS A 363 26.29 -2.50 -56.83
CA LYS A 363 25.01 -2.00 -57.35
C LYS A 363 24.62 -0.69 -56.68
N THR A 364 24.03 0.22 -57.46
CA THR A 364 23.49 1.49 -56.97
C THR A 364 22.01 1.34 -56.59
N TYR A 365 21.64 1.80 -55.41
CA TYR A 365 20.27 1.79 -54.90
C TYR A 365 19.77 3.21 -54.63
N GLY A 366 18.47 3.43 -54.87
CA GLY A 366 17.75 4.63 -54.45
C GLY A 366 16.68 4.30 -53.40
N PRO A 367 16.16 5.31 -52.68
CA PRO A 367 15.17 5.11 -51.61
C PRO A 367 13.75 4.79 -52.11
N GLY A 368 13.54 4.73 -53.43
CA GLY A 368 12.24 4.45 -54.04
C GLY A 368 11.29 5.64 -53.93
N LYS A 369 10.07 5.42 -53.40
CA LYS A 369 9.05 6.48 -53.22
C LYS A 369 9.18 7.26 -51.89
N GLY A 370 10.30 7.10 -51.18
CA GLY A 370 10.56 7.76 -49.91
C GLY A 370 11.97 8.32 -49.86
N TYR A 371 12.46 8.58 -48.65
CA TYR A 371 13.81 9.07 -48.39
C TYR A 371 14.58 8.06 -47.56
N TRP A 372 15.90 8.06 -47.65
CA TRP A 372 16.74 7.32 -46.69
C TRP A 372 16.50 7.85 -45.29
N LYS A 373 16.57 7.00 -44.25
CA LYS A 373 16.44 7.43 -42.83
C LYS A 373 17.65 8.23 -42.31
N THR A 374 18.70 8.40 -43.10
CA THR A 374 19.92 9.14 -42.74
C THR A 374 20.51 9.86 -43.96
N GLY A 375 21.45 10.79 -43.72
CA GLY A 375 22.20 11.47 -44.79
C GLY A 375 23.35 10.61 -45.34
N GLU A 376 24.04 11.12 -46.35
CA GLU A 376 25.10 10.40 -47.09
C GLU A 376 26.25 9.90 -46.20
N ILE A 377 26.76 10.77 -45.31
CA ILE A 377 27.80 10.41 -44.33
C ILE A 377 27.30 9.28 -43.40
N GLY A 378 26.06 9.39 -42.94
CA GLY A 378 25.46 8.38 -42.07
C GLY A 378 25.25 7.05 -42.78
N MET A 379 24.91 7.07 -44.07
CA MET A 379 24.79 5.87 -44.89
C MET A 379 26.14 5.18 -45.08
N SER A 380 27.19 5.94 -45.39
CA SER A 380 28.57 5.42 -45.50
C SER A 380 29.00 4.72 -44.22
N ARG A 381 28.73 5.31 -43.05
CA ARG A 381 29.02 4.70 -41.74
C ARG A 381 28.23 3.42 -41.48
N LEU A 382 26.96 3.35 -41.90
CA LEU A 382 26.17 2.12 -41.78
C LEU A 382 26.72 0.99 -42.65
N ILE A 383 27.21 1.31 -43.85
CA ILE A 383 27.90 0.35 -44.73
C ILE A 383 29.19 -0.14 -44.07
N ARG A 384 30.04 0.79 -43.61
CA ARG A 384 31.32 0.47 -42.93
C ARG A 384 31.12 -0.38 -41.67
N ALA A 385 30.04 -0.12 -40.94
CA ALA A 385 29.65 -0.86 -39.73
C ALA A 385 28.99 -2.22 -40.00
N GLY A 386 28.77 -2.61 -41.26
CA GLY A 386 28.11 -3.87 -41.59
C GLY A 386 26.64 -3.92 -41.17
N ARG A 387 25.97 -2.75 -41.08
CA ARG A 387 24.56 -2.64 -40.67
C ARG A 387 23.58 -2.56 -41.83
N ILE A 388 24.05 -2.85 -43.05
CA ILE A 388 23.24 -2.86 -44.27
C ILE A 388 23.16 -4.28 -44.82
N GLY A 389 21.92 -4.73 -45.07
CA GLY A 389 21.62 -5.97 -45.77
C GLY A 389 21.26 -5.71 -47.23
N GLN A 390 21.61 -6.66 -48.10
CA GLN A 390 21.25 -6.63 -49.52
C GLN A 390 20.01 -7.50 -49.78
N ALA A 391 18.99 -6.93 -50.40
CA ALA A 391 17.93 -7.67 -51.07
C ALA A 391 18.10 -7.51 -52.60
N THR A 392 17.26 -8.20 -53.39
CA THR A 392 17.41 -8.25 -54.86
C THR A 392 17.48 -6.85 -55.51
N ASN A 393 16.58 -5.93 -55.10
CA ASN A 393 16.44 -4.60 -55.67
C ASN A 393 16.41 -3.49 -54.60
N SER A 394 16.80 -3.78 -53.36
CA SER A 394 16.74 -2.81 -52.26
C SER A 394 17.76 -3.14 -51.19
N ILE A 395 18.15 -2.15 -50.40
CA ILE A 395 18.96 -2.32 -49.19
C ILE A 395 18.09 -2.20 -47.94
N THR A 396 18.44 -2.95 -46.90
CA THR A 396 17.72 -3.02 -45.62
C THR A 396 18.66 -2.70 -44.47
N TYR A 397 18.09 -2.29 -43.34
CA TYR A 397 18.84 -2.09 -42.11
C TYR A 397 18.94 -3.41 -41.34
N ILE A 398 20.12 -3.76 -40.85
CA ILE A 398 20.35 -4.88 -39.95
C ILE A 398 20.22 -4.38 -38.51
N ARG A 399 19.21 -4.90 -37.81
CA ARG A 399 18.95 -4.57 -36.41
C ARG A 399 19.15 -5.82 -35.54
N TYR A 400 20.17 -5.79 -34.68
CA TYR A 400 20.39 -6.88 -33.73
C TYR A 400 19.35 -6.86 -32.61
N LEU A 401 19.12 -8.02 -32.02
CA LEU A 401 18.31 -8.16 -30.82
C LEU A 401 18.99 -7.48 -29.63
N GLU A 402 20.31 -7.60 -29.53
CA GLU A 402 21.14 -7.00 -28.47
C GLU A 402 21.29 -5.48 -28.60
N ASP A 403 21.08 -4.90 -29.80
CA ASP A 403 21.09 -3.44 -29.98
C ASP A 403 20.05 -2.75 -29.09
N PHE A 404 18.92 -3.39 -28.85
CA PHE A 404 17.91 -2.95 -27.88
C PHE A 404 17.04 -4.14 -27.45
N ARG A 405 17.47 -4.81 -26.37
CA ARG A 405 16.80 -5.99 -25.79
C ARG A 405 15.54 -5.66 -24.97
N ALA A 406 15.09 -4.41 -24.98
CA ALA A 406 13.82 -4.02 -24.40
C ALA A 406 12.83 -3.56 -25.47
N GLN A 407 11.54 -3.53 -25.13
CA GLN A 407 10.50 -2.87 -25.90
C GLN A 407 9.57 -2.10 -24.96
N ALA A 408 9.11 -0.95 -25.43
CA ALA A 408 8.08 -0.19 -24.74
C ALA A 408 6.77 -1.00 -24.73
N LEU A 409 6.13 -1.07 -23.58
CA LEU A 409 4.82 -1.67 -23.43
C LEU A 409 3.74 -0.67 -23.82
N GLY A 410 2.80 -1.09 -24.67
CA GLY A 410 1.63 -0.30 -25.03
C GLY A 410 0.57 -0.27 -23.91
N ASN A 411 -0.65 0.13 -24.27
CA ASN A 411 -1.79 0.19 -23.36
C ASN A 411 -2.57 -1.13 -23.24
N ILE A 412 -2.06 -2.24 -23.79
CA ILE A 412 -2.67 -3.58 -23.64
C ILE A 412 -1.72 -4.45 -22.83
N TRP A 413 -2.11 -4.75 -21.60
CA TRP A 413 -1.29 -5.50 -20.64
C TRP A 413 -1.84 -6.93 -20.53
N THR A 414 -1.11 -7.86 -21.15
CA THR A 414 -1.47 -9.28 -21.19
C THR A 414 -0.81 -10.10 -20.08
N ASP A 415 0.14 -9.51 -19.36
CA ASP A 415 1.04 -10.18 -18.43
C ASP A 415 0.80 -9.80 -16.95
N THR A 416 -0.25 -9.01 -16.71
CA THR A 416 -0.71 -8.55 -15.38
C THR A 416 -1.92 -9.32 -14.87
N GLY A 417 -2.55 -10.15 -15.71
CA GLY A 417 -3.62 -11.05 -15.31
C GLY A 417 -3.11 -12.10 -14.33
N THR A 418 -3.35 -11.92 -13.04
CA THR A 418 -3.03 -12.90 -12.00
C THR A 418 -4.15 -13.93 -11.88
N GLY A 419 -3.90 -15.16 -12.31
CA GLY A 419 -4.66 -16.31 -11.84
C GLY A 419 -4.34 -16.57 -10.36
N SER A 420 -5.21 -17.29 -9.65
CA SER A 420 -5.04 -17.70 -8.23
C SER A 420 -3.74 -18.50 -7.94
N PHE A 421 -2.92 -18.77 -8.95
CA PHE A 421 -1.67 -19.53 -8.89
C PHE A 421 -0.39 -18.67 -8.89
N THR A 422 -0.47 -17.35 -9.07
CA THR A 422 0.72 -16.49 -9.20
C THR A 422 1.06 -15.69 -7.94
N ASP A 423 0.06 -15.11 -7.28
CA ASP A 423 0.16 -14.53 -5.94
C ASP A 423 -0.96 -15.15 -5.06
N GLU A 424 -0.62 -15.66 -3.88
CA GLU A 424 -1.62 -16.07 -2.90
C GLU A 424 -2.42 -14.83 -2.46
N LYS A 425 -3.67 -14.73 -2.91
CA LYS A 425 -4.57 -13.65 -2.49
C LYS A 425 -4.82 -13.74 -0.98
N ILE A 426 -4.62 -12.64 -0.27
CA ILE A 426 -4.84 -12.53 1.20
C ILE A 426 -6.26 -11.99 1.48
N TYR A 427 -6.90 -11.34 0.50
CA TYR A 427 -8.26 -10.76 0.60
C TYR A 427 -9.15 -11.19 -0.57
N VAL A 428 -10.48 -11.08 -0.39
CA VAL A 428 -11.50 -11.51 -1.37
C VAL A 428 -11.29 -10.85 -2.75
N VAL A 429 -11.13 -9.52 -2.77
CA VAL A 429 -10.80 -8.75 -3.98
C VAL A 429 -9.45 -8.05 -3.80
N GLN A 430 -8.40 -8.64 -4.36
CA GLN A 430 -7.05 -8.09 -4.27
C GLN A 430 -6.52 -7.75 -5.66
N SER A 431 -6.14 -6.49 -5.84
CA SER A 431 -5.39 -6.03 -7.00
C SER A 431 -4.01 -6.69 -7.09
N GLY A 432 -3.60 -7.04 -8.31
CA GLY A 432 -2.34 -7.74 -8.58
C GLY A 432 -1.13 -6.84 -8.31
N THR A 433 -0.13 -7.36 -7.60
CA THR A 433 1.08 -6.60 -7.22
C THR A 433 1.79 -6.00 -8.44
N LYS A 434 1.91 -6.77 -9.52
CA LYS A 434 2.53 -6.37 -10.78
C LYS A 434 1.80 -5.22 -11.49
N LEU A 435 0.47 -5.19 -11.43
CA LEU A 435 -0.34 -4.12 -12.02
C LEU A 435 -0.04 -2.79 -11.33
N VAL A 436 -0.18 -2.79 -9.99
CA VAL A 436 0.05 -1.61 -9.15
C VAL A 436 1.51 -1.16 -9.24
N GLN A 437 2.47 -2.09 -9.21
CA GLN A 437 3.90 -1.82 -9.40
C GLN A 437 4.16 -1.06 -10.70
N ARG A 438 3.57 -1.52 -11.81
CA ARG A 438 3.78 -0.88 -13.10
C ARG A 438 3.26 0.56 -13.10
N CYS A 439 2.06 0.79 -12.57
CA CYS A 439 1.49 2.14 -12.46
C CYS A 439 2.36 3.07 -11.60
N ILE A 440 2.80 2.61 -10.42
CA ILE A 440 3.65 3.40 -9.51
C ILE A 440 5.00 3.71 -10.16
N LEU A 441 5.67 2.72 -10.76
CA LEU A 441 6.98 2.91 -11.40
C LEU A 441 6.91 3.81 -12.65
N MET A 442 5.76 3.87 -13.32
CA MET A 442 5.53 4.81 -14.43
C MET A 442 5.45 6.26 -13.95
N ALA A 443 4.92 6.51 -12.76
CA ALA A 443 4.50 7.85 -12.33
C ALA A 443 5.24 8.41 -11.10
N SER A 444 6.14 7.65 -10.47
CA SER A 444 6.85 8.07 -9.26
C SER A 444 8.32 7.64 -9.23
N ASP A 445 9.12 8.37 -8.46
CA ASP A 445 10.46 8.00 -8.05
C ASP A 445 10.45 7.49 -6.59
N PRO A 446 11.47 6.73 -6.16
CA PRO A 446 11.65 6.44 -4.75
C PRO A 446 11.65 7.72 -3.90
N GLY A 447 10.99 7.69 -2.74
CA GLY A 447 10.77 8.83 -1.85
C GLY A 447 9.55 9.70 -2.18
N ASP A 448 8.92 9.53 -3.34
CA ASP A 448 7.66 10.21 -3.65
C ASP A 448 6.49 9.66 -2.82
N LEU A 449 5.44 10.47 -2.65
CA LEU A 449 4.25 10.11 -1.88
C LEU A 449 3.19 9.44 -2.77
N VAL A 450 2.81 8.22 -2.38
CA VAL A 450 1.73 7.43 -2.98
C VAL A 450 0.52 7.41 -2.04
N LEU A 451 -0.68 7.66 -2.57
CA LEU A 451 -1.93 7.62 -1.82
C LEU A 451 -2.88 6.56 -2.40
N ASP A 452 -3.45 5.74 -1.52
CA ASP A 452 -4.52 4.79 -1.85
C ASP A 452 -5.75 5.06 -0.96
N PRO A 453 -6.80 5.71 -1.49
CA PRO A 453 -8.00 6.03 -0.73
C PRO A 453 -8.98 4.85 -0.60
N THR A 454 -8.60 3.65 -1.06
CA THR A 454 -9.43 2.43 -1.12
C THR A 454 -8.68 1.17 -0.65
N CYS A 455 -7.59 1.35 0.11
CA CYS A 455 -6.65 0.37 0.67
C CYS A 455 -6.89 -1.13 0.37
N GLY A 456 -8.03 -1.67 0.82
CA GLY A 456 -8.33 -3.09 0.76
C GLY A 456 -7.26 -3.88 1.50
N SER A 457 -6.63 -4.84 0.81
CA SER A 457 -5.55 -5.66 1.39
C SER A 457 -4.18 -4.98 1.49
N GLY A 458 -4.11 -3.68 1.24
CA GLY A 458 -2.87 -2.90 1.34
C GLY A 458 -1.86 -3.18 0.21
N THR A 459 -2.31 -3.61 -0.97
CA THR A 459 -1.40 -3.88 -2.10
C THR A 459 -0.61 -2.63 -2.51
N THR A 460 -1.25 -1.47 -2.58
CA THR A 460 -0.57 -0.21 -2.97
C THR A 460 0.50 0.19 -1.96
N ALA A 461 0.19 0.13 -0.67
CA ALA A 461 1.16 0.38 0.40
C ALA A 461 2.32 -0.63 0.37
N TYR A 462 2.04 -1.93 0.19
CA TYR A 462 3.08 -2.96 0.04
C TYR A 462 4.03 -2.68 -1.15
N VAL A 463 3.47 -2.31 -2.30
CA VAL A 463 4.26 -2.02 -3.51
C VAL A 463 5.03 -0.71 -3.35
N ALA A 464 4.40 0.36 -2.86
CA ALA A 464 5.08 1.63 -2.61
C ALA A 464 6.26 1.45 -1.65
N GLU A 465 6.05 0.72 -0.53
CA GLU A 465 7.12 0.34 0.40
C GLU A 465 8.22 -0.46 -0.30
N GLN A 466 7.88 -1.44 -1.15
CA GLN A 466 8.86 -2.23 -1.90
C GLN A 466 9.77 -1.36 -2.77
N TRP A 467 9.22 -0.31 -3.40
CA TRP A 467 9.96 0.57 -4.30
C TRP A 467 10.50 1.83 -3.62
N GLY A 468 10.48 1.87 -2.29
CA GLY A 468 11.04 2.96 -1.48
C GLY A 468 10.25 4.26 -1.57
N GLY A 469 8.96 4.19 -1.91
CA GLY A 469 8.03 5.32 -1.84
C GLY A 469 7.43 5.49 -0.45
N ARG A 470 7.05 6.73 -0.14
CA ARG A 470 6.21 7.04 1.03
C ARG A 470 4.77 6.69 0.70
N TRP A 471 4.00 6.22 1.68
CA TRP A 471 2.61 5.82 1.42
C TRP A 471 1.63 6.24 2.51
N ILE A 472 0.42 6.57 2.07
CA ILE A 472 -0.79 6.75 2.88
C ILE A 472 -1.86 5.86 2.28
N THR A 473 -2.50 5.03 3.11
CA THR A 473 -3.60 4.17 2.69
C THR A 473 -4.80 4.37 3.61
N ILE A 474 -6.00 4.40 3.03
CA ILE A 474 -7.24 4.73 3.73
C ILE A 474 -8.27 3.64 3.45
N ASP A 475 -8.93 3.16 4.49
CA ASP A 475 -10.09 2.29 4.36
C ASP A 475 -11.14 2.65 5.41
N THR A 476 -12.41 2.43 5.07
CA THR A 476 -13.48 2.44 6.06
C THR A 476 -13.48 1.16 6.89
N SER A 477 -12.86 0.09 6.40
CA SER A 477 -12.90 -1.24 6.98
C SER A 477 -11.78 -1.55 7.96
N ARG A 478 -12.16 -1.89 9.20
CA ARG A 478 -11.22 -2.35 10.22
C ARG A 478 -10.60 -3.70 9.84
N VAL A 479 -11.39 -4.60 9.24
CA VAL A 479 -10.89 -5.90 8.73
C VAL A 479 -9.84 -5.71 7.64
N ALA A 480 -10.10 -4.83 6.67
CA ALA A 480 -9.15 -4.54 5.59
C ALA A 480 -7.83 -3.98 6.13
N LEU A 481 -7.90 -3.00 7.05
CA LEU A 481 -6.73 -2.43 7.70
C LEU A 481 -5.99 -3.43 8.58
N ALA A 482 -6.68 -4.30 9.32
CA ALA A 482 -6.03 -5.32 10.13
C ALA A 482 -5.23 -6.31 9.26
N LEU A 483 -5.78 -6.72 8.10
CA LEU A 483 -5.08 -7.57 7.13
C LEU A 483 -3.90 -6.84 6.47
N ALA A 484 -4.08 -5.58 6.06
CA ALA A 484 -3.02 -4.76 5.48
C ALA A 484 -1.87 -4.53 6.48
N ARG A 485 -2.19 -4.25 7.75
CA ARG A 485 -1.25 -4.10 8.86
C ARG A 485 -0.42 -5.36 9.05
N ALA A 486 -1.08 -6.52 9.24
CA ALA A 486 -0.38 -7.79 9.41
C ALA A 486 0.53 -8.12 8.21
N ARG A 487 0.04 -7.86 6.98
CA ARG A 487 0.80 -8.06 5.74
C ARG A 487 2.07 -7.22 5.69
N ILE A 488 1.99 -5.92 6.02
CA ILE A 488 3.13 -5.00 5.94
C ILE A 488 4.12 -5.22 7.09
N MET A 489 3.65 -5.55 8.29
CA MET A 489 4.52 -5.91 9.43
C MET A 489 5.33 -7.18 9.16
N GLY A 490 4.70 -8.20 8.60
CA GLY A 490 5.34 -9.49 8.30
C GLY A 490 6.10 -9.54 6.96
N ALA A 491 5.97 -8.49 6.13
CA ALA A 491 6.55 -8.46 4.79
C ALA A 491 8.08 -8.51 4.82
N ARG A 492 8.63 -9.34 3.92
CA ARG A 492 10.04 -9.30 3.54
C ARG A 492 10.16 -8.54 2.23
N TYR A 493 11.02 -7.53 2.21
CA TYR A 493 11.41 -6.82 1.00
C TYR A 493 12.87 -7.13 0.62
N PRO A 494 13.20 -7.15 -0.67
CA PRO A 494 14.58 -7.04 -1.11
C PRO A 494 15.17 -5.69 -0.68
N TYR A 495 16.48 -5.68 -0.42
CA TYR A 495 17.21 -4.44 -0.22
C TYR A 495 17.91 -4.09 -1.53
N TYR A 496 17.48 -3.00 -2.17
CA TYR A 496 18.08 -2.51 -3.40
C TYR A 496 19.29 -1.63 -3.08
N LEU A 497 20.33 -1.73 -3.91
CA LEU A 497 21.50 -0.86 -3.79
C LEU A 497 21.08 0.59 -4.08
N LEU A 498 21.19 1.45 -3.07
CA LEU A 498 20.94 2.88 -3.23
C LEU A 498 22.01 3.49 -4.12
N ALA A 499 21.62 4.33 -5.08
CA ALA A 499 22.58 5.06 -5.91
C ALA A 499 23.52 5.91 -5.03
N ASP A 500 22.95 6.53 -3.99
CA ASP A 500 23.67 7.31 -2.98
C ASP A 500 24.22 6.43 -1.84
N SER A 501 25.00 5.40 -2.18
CA SER A 501 25.72 4.59 -1.20
C SER A 501 27.10 4.16 -1.71
N PRO A 502 28.08 3.86 -0.83
CA PRO A 502 29.40 3.42 -1.26
C PRO A 502 29.35 2.10 -2.04
N GLU A 503 28.45 1.18 -1.67
CA GLU A 503 28.16 -0.01 -2.47
C GLU A 503 27.55 0.33 -3.83
N GLY A 504 26.60 1.26 -3.88
CA GLY A 504 25.95 1.71 -5.09
C GLY A 504 26.91 2.36 -6.08
N GLN A 505 27.72 3.32 -5.63
CA GLN A 505 28.73 4.00 -6.46
C GLN A 505 29.75 3.00 -7.03
N ARG A 506 30.17 1.99 -6.26
CA ARG A 506 31.05 0.91 -6.76
C ARG A 506 30.36 0.05 -7.81
N LYS A 507 29.10 -0.34 -7.57
CA LYS A 507 28.34 -1.16 -8.52
C LYS A 507 28.07 -0.42 -9.82
N GLU A 508 27.71 0.85 -9.72
CA GLU A 508 27.51 1.75 -10.85
C GLU A 508 28.79 1.91 -11.67
N ALA A 509 29.94 2.07 -11.02
CA ALA A 509 31.24 2.13 -11.67
C ALA A 509 31.67 0.80 -12.32
N GLU A 510 31.35 -0.34 -11.70
CA GLU A 510 31.55 -1.68 -12.27
C GLU A 510 30.74 -1.84 -13.58
N ILE A 511 29.46 -1.44 -13.57
CA ILE A 511 28.57 -1.52 -14.74
C ILE A 511 29.06 -0.57 -15.84
N ALA A 512 29.43 0.66 -15.48
CA ALA A 512 29.93 1.65 -16.41
C ALA A 512 31.39 1.41 -16.87
N ARG A 513 32.09 0.44 -16.26
CA ARG A 513 33.54 0.18 -16.43
C ARG A 513 34.39 1.44 -16.21
N LYS A 514 34.04 2.24 -15.20
CA LYS A 514 34.73 3.48 -14.81
C LYS A 514 35.29 3.34 -13.39
N ALA A 515 36.13 4.29 -12.98
CA ALA A 515 36.53 4.39 -11.58
C ALA A 515 35.31 4.77 -10.71
N PRO A 516 35.18 4.19 -9.49
CA PRO A 516 34.15 4.60 -8.54
C PRO A 516 34.20 6.10 -8.23
N SER A 517 33.03 6.71 -8.08
CA SER A 517 32.92 8.08 -7.56
C SER A 517 33.46 8.14 -6.13
N GLU A 518 34.10 9.25 -5.77
CA GLU A 518 34.53 9.57 -4.40
C GLU A 518 33.61 10.60 -3.73
N ALA A 519 32.47 10.91 -4.36
CA ALA A 519 31.50 11.84 -3.81
C ALA A 519 30.92 11.31 -2.48
N PRO A 520 30.76 12.17 -1.46
CA PRO A 520 30.21 11.77 -0.17
C PRO A 520 28.77 11.29 -0.32
N THR A 521 28.44 10.15 0.28
CA THR A 521 27.11 9.54 0.24
C THR A 521 26.32 9.80 1.51
N ARG A 522 25.02 10.04 1.42
CA ARG A 522 24.13 10.27 2.57
C ARG A 522 23.09 9.17 2.77
N GLY A 523 22.98 8.23 1.83
CA GLY A 523 21.97 7.16 1.88
C GLY A 523 20.58 7.64 1.46
N ASP A 524 20.50 8.71 0.67
CA ASP A 524 19.22 9.28 0.27
C ASP A 524 18.50 8.39 -0.78
N VAL A 525 17.32 7.91 -0.40
CA VAL A 525 16.45 7.08 -1.25
C VAL A 525 15.98 7.85 -2.48
N ARG A 526 15.85 9.18 -2.42
CA ARG A 526 15.35 10.01 -3.53
C ARG A 526 16.28 10.03 -4.74
N GLN A 527 17.57 9.75 -4.54
CA GLN A 527 18.52 9.57 -5.65
C GLN A 527 18.31 8.24 -6.40
N GLY A 528 17.40 7.39 -5.92
CA GLY A 528 17.01 6.15 -6.55
C GLY A 528 17.96 4.98 -6.25
N PHE A 529 17.80 3.92 -7.03
CA PHE A 529 18.60 2.70 -6.92
C PHE A 529 19.60 2.59 -8.06
N VAL A 530 20.54 1.65 -7.95
CA VAL A 530 21.34 1.21 -9.09
C VAL A 530 20.49 0.21 -9.89
N TYR A 531 20.16 0.55 -11.13
CA TYR A 531 19.30 -0.25 -12.01
C TYR A 531 20.09 -0.97 -13.10
N GLU A 532 19.57 -2.11 -13.56
CA GLU A 532 20.03 -2.75 -14.78
C GLU A 532 19.83 -1.81 -15.98
N ARG A 533 20.81 -1.77 -16.88
CA ARG A 533 20.78 -0.96 -18.09
C ARG A 533 20.73 -1.84 -19.32
N VAL A 534 20.01 -1.37 -20.33
CA VAL A 534 20.01 -1.99 -21.66
C VAL A 534 20.58 -1.01 -22.67
N PRO A 535 21.52 -1.43 -23.54
CA PRO A 535 21.98 -0.58 -24.63
C PRO A 535 20.80 -0.27 -25.55
N HIS A 536 20.80 0.95 -26.08
CA HIS A 536 19.84 1.43 -27.07
C HIS A 536 20.61 1.94 -28.29
N ILE A 537 21.18 1.01 -29.05
CA ILE A 537 21.86 1.28 -30.31
C ILE A 537 20.79 1.59 -31.37
N THR A 538 20.82 2.80 -31.89
CA THR A 538 19.91 3.26 -32.95
C THR A 538 20.68 3.49 -34.24
N LEU A 539 19.96 3.51 -35.36
CA LEU A 539 20.55 3.92 -36.65
C LEU A 539 21.25 5.29 -36.53
N LYS A 540 20.65 6.22 -35.77
CA LYS A 540 21.20 7.55 -35.52
C LYS A 540 22.51 7.51 -34.73
N SER A 541 22.64 6.66 -33.71
CA SER A 541 23.88 6.58 -32.91
C SER A 541 25.05 6.07 -33.75
N ILE A 542 24.80 5.11 -34.65
CA ILE A 542 25.80 4.59 -35.58
C ILE A 542 26.16 5.64 -36.64
N ALA A 543 25.16 6.26 -37.27
CA ALA A 543 25.36 7.27 -38.31
C ALA A 543 26.16 8.50 -37.84
N ASN A 544 26.10 8.83 -36.54
CA ASN A 544 26.82 9.96 -35.96
C ASN A 544 28.18 9.59 -35.35
N ASN A 545 28.57 8.31 -35.36
CA ASN A 545 29.82 7.88 -34.77
C ASN A 545 31.01 8.04 -35.75
N ALA A 546 31.76 9.14 -35.61
CA ALA A 546 32.94 9.41 -36.43
C ALA A 546 34.13 8.45 -36.17
N GLU A 547 34.19 7.75 -35.02
CA GLU A 547 35.26 6.75 -34.78
C GLU A 547 35.20 5.58 -35.76
N ILE A 548 34.01 5.29 -36.32
CA ILE A 548 33.85 4.25 -37.34
C ILE A 548 34.71 4.56 -38.56
N ASP A 549 34.81 5.83 -38.94
CA ASP A 549 35.61 6.26 -40.09
C ASP A 549 37.11 6.03 -39.81
N VAL A 550 37.58 6.44 -38.63
CA VAL A 550 38.98 6.29 -38.19
C VAL A 550 39.39 4.83 -38.08
N ILE A 551 38.56 3.99 -37.44
CA ILE A 551 38.81 2.55 -37.29
C ILE A 551 38.84 1.90 -38.68
N TRP A 552 37.88 2.25 -39.54
CA TRP A 552 37.80 1.69 -40.88
C TRP A 552 39.02 2.04 -41.72
N GLU A 553 39.43 3.31 -41.76
CA GLU A 553 40.61 3.79 -42.49
C GLU A 553 41.89 3.13 -42.00
N ARG A 554 42.10 3.04 -40.68
CA ARG A 554 43.29 2.39 -40.09
C ARG A 554 43.40 0.91 -40.46
N TRP A 555 42.28 0.19 -40.48
CA TRP A 555 42.28 -1.22 -40.88
C TRP A 555 42.39 -1.41 -42.40
N GLN A 556 42.02 -0.42 -43.22
CA GLN A 556 42.23 -0.50 -44.67
C GLN A 556 43.72 -0.51 -45.04
N GLU A 557 44.57 0.20 -44.29
CA GLU A 557 46.03 0.15 -44.47
C GLU A 557 46.60 -1.29 -44.37
N THR A 558 45.92 -2.18 -43.64
CA THR A 558 46.30 -3.60 -43.51
C THR A 558 45.56 -4.50 -44.50
N LEU A 559 44.27 -4.26 -44.73
CA LEU A 559 43.41 -5.14 -45.54
C LEU A 559 43.65 -4.98 -47.05
N GLU A 560 43.97 -3.78 -47.51
CA GLU A 560 44.15 -3.49 -48.93
C GLU A 560 45.43 -4.13 -49.52
N PRO A 561 46.59 -4.12 -48.84
CA PRO A 561 47.75 -4.90 -49.26
C PRO A 561 47.49 -6.41 -49.28
N LEU A 562 46.80 -6.95 -48.26
CA LEU A 562 46.45 -8.37 -48.20
C LEU A 562 45.49 -8.78 -49.32
N ARG A 563 44.53 -7.91 -49.68
CA ARG A 563 43.65 -8.13 -50.84
C ARG A 563 44.45 -8.14 -52.14
N ASN A 564 45.34 -7.17 -52.34
CA ASN A 564 46.13 -7.06 -53.57
C ASN A 564 47.08 -8.27 -53.74
N ASP A 565 47.67 -8.75 -52.64
CA ASP A 565 48.49 -9.97 -52.63
C ASP A 565 47.64 -11.21 -52.95
N LEU A 566 46.45 -11.33 -52.36
CA LEU A 566 45.52 -12.43 -52.66
C LEU A 566 45.08 -12.43 -54.14
N ASN A 567 44.71 -11.27 -54.67
CA ASN A 567 44.33 -11.08 -56.07
C ASN A 567 45.48 -11.43 -57.03
N ALA A 568 46.70 -10.97 -56.73
CA ALA A 568 47.88 -11.27 -57.53
C ALA A 568 48.22 -12.78 -57.53
N ARG A 569 48.03 -13.47 -56.40
CA ARG A 569 48.28 -14.92 -56.29
C ARG A 569 47.25 -15.79 -57.00
N LEU A 570 46.01 -15.29 -57.13
CA LEU A 570 44.89 -16.03 -57.72
C LEU A 570 44.53 -15.56 -59.14
N ASP A 571 45.28 -14.62 -59.71
CA ASP A 571 44.99 -13.94 -60.98
C ASP A 571 43.52 -13.45 -61.05
N ALA A 572 43.07 -12.87 -59.94
CA ALA A 572 41.72 -12.39 -59.74
C ALA A 572 41.71 -10.87 -59.53
N ASP A 573 40.55 -10.25 -59.75
CA ASP A 573 40.33 -8.83 -59.46
C ASP A 573 39.13 -8.70 -58.51
N TRP A 574 39.24 -9.33 -57.34
CA TRP A 574 38.17 -9.34 -56.35
C TRP A 574 38.16 -8.07 -55.51
N GLU A 575 36.98 -7.49 -55.39
CA GLU A 575 36.65 -6.48 -54.40
C GLU A 575 36.42 -7.10 -53.00
N GLU A 576 36.42 -6.28 -51.95
CA GLU A 576 36.28 -6.73 -50.55
C GLU A 576 35.08 -7.68 -50.34
N TRP A 577 33.94 -7.42 -50.99
CA TRP A 577 32.72 -8.23 -50.86
C TRP A 577 32.68 -9.47 -51.77
N GLN A 578 33.66 -9.65 -52.65
CA GLN A 578 33.75 -10.78 -53.59
C GLN A 578 34.67 -11.91 -53.09
N ILE A 579 35.50 -11.65 -52.08
CA ILE A 579 36.41 -12.65 -51.52
C ILE A 579 35.60 -13.80 -50.90
N PRO A 580 35.77 -15.05 -51.36
CA PRO A 580 35.05 -16.20 -50.84
C PRO A 580 35.29 -16.42 -49.34
N ARG A 581 34.33 -17.04 -48.65
CA ARG A 581 34.49 -17.31 -47.21
C ARG A 581 35.42 -18.49 -46.92
N GLU A 582 35.38 -19.51 -47.77
CA GLU A 582 36.25 -20.68 -47.71
C GLU A 582 37.22 -20.60 -48.87
N ALA A 583 38.50 -20.91 -48.62
CA ALA A 583 39.47 -21.08 -49.69
C ALA A 583 39.13 -22.34 -50.50
N SER A 584 39.30 -22.32 -51.82
CA SER A 584 39.15 -23.54 -52.62
C SER A 584 40.25 -24.54 -52.27
N GLU A 585 39.94 -25.83 -52.38
CA GLU A 585 40.94 -26.90 -52.25
C GLU A 585 42.07 -26.77 -53.29
N ASP A 586 41.80 -26.09 -54.40
CA ASP A 586 42.74 -25.87 -55.51
C ASP A 586 43.67 -24.66 -55.32
N TRP A 587 43.55 -23.91 -54.21
CA TRP A 587 44.36 -22.71 -54.00
C TRP A 587 45.79 -23.02 -53.54
N PRO A 588 46.78 -22.22 -53.98
CA PRO A 588 48.13 -22.31 -53.44
C PRO A 588 48.15 -22.12 -51.91
N VAL A 589 48.99 -22.87 -51.19
CA VAL A 589 49.08 -22.83 -49.71
C VAL A 589 49.28 -21.39 -49.19
N GLU A 590 50.09 -20.61 -49.90
CA GLU A 590 50.37 -19.22 -49.54
C GLU A 590 49.17 -18.28 -49.78
N ALA A 591 48.30 -18.59 -50.76
CA ALA A 591 47.06 -17.87 -50.99
C ALA A 591 46.01 -18.22 -49.92
N VAL A 592 45.96 -19.47 -49.47
CA VAL A 592 45.12 -19.92 -48.33
C VAL A 592 45.51 -19.17 -47.05
N GLU A 593 46.81 -19.03 -46.79
CA GLU A 593 47.29 -18.30 -45.60
C GLU A 593 46.99 -16.80 -45.69
N THR A 594 47.19 -16.19 -46.86
CA THR A 594 46.85 -14.77 -47.10
C THR A 594 45.34 -14.52 -46.92
N HIS A 595 44.50 -15.45 -47.41
CA HIS A 595 43.05 -15.44 -47.23
C HIS A 595 42.63 -15.54 -45.76
N ARG A 596 43.26 -16.44 -44.99
CA ARG A 596 43.04 -16.57 -43.54
C ARG A 596 43.36 -15.27 -42.81
N LEU A 597 44.54 -14.70 -43.05
CA LEU A 597 44.99 -13.44 -42.45
C LEU A 597 44.06 -12.27 -42.80
N TRP A 598 43.60 -12.21 -44.06
CA TRP A 598 42.66 -11.20 -44.51
C TRP A 598 41.33 -11.28 -43.75
N TRP A 599 40.75 -12.49 -43.60
CA TRP A 599 39.51 -12.68 -42.86
C TRP A 599 39.65 -12.43 -41.36
N GLU A 600 40.78 -12.80 -40.75
CA GLU A 600 41.08 -12.47 -39.35
C GLU A 600 41.13 -10.96 -39.13
N ALA A 601 41.84 -10.23 -39.99
CA ALA A 601 41.87 -8.77 -39.94
C ALA A 601 40.48 -8.15 -40.18
N ARG A 602 39.69 -8.70 -41.11
CA ARG A 602 38.33 -8.21 -41.40
C ARG A 602 37.36 -8.41 -40.25
N ILE A 603 37.45 -9.54 -39.55
CA ILE A 603 36.67 -9.85 -38.35
C ILE A 603 37.12 -8.95 -37.20
N ALA A 604 38.42 -8.78 -36.98
CA ALA A 604 38.96 -7.90 -35.95
C ALA A 604 38.50 -6.44 -36.15
N ARG A 605 38.54 -5.93 -37.40
CA ARG A 605 37.97 -4.62 -37.75
C ARG A 605 36.51 -4.50 -37.35
N GLN A 606 35.70 -5.51 -37.68
CA GLN A 606 34.27 -5.51 -37.37
C GLN A 606 34.03 -5.51 -35.85
N GLN A 607 34.76 -6.35 -35.12
CA GLN A 607 34.69 -6.42 -33.66
C GLN A 607 35.04 -5.08 -33.01
N GLU A 608 36.04 -4.37 -33.52
CA GLU A 608 36.42 -3.05 -32.99
C GLU A 608 35.38 -1.97 -33.32
N ILE A 609 34.80 -1.98 -34.52
CA ILE A 609 33.69 -1.08 -34.87
C ILE A 609 32.48 -1.34 -33.97
N ASP A 610 32.10 -2.61 -33.78
CA ASP A 610 30.98 -2.97 -32.91
C ASP A 610 31.26 -2.61 -31.44
N ALA A 611 32.51 -2.72 -30.99
CA ALA A 611 32.93 -2.25 -29.67
C ALA A 611 32.80 -0.72 -29.52
N SER A 612 33.19 0.07 -30.54
CA SER A 612 32.99 1.53 -30.55
C SER A 612 31.51 1.90 -30.54
N ILE A 613 30.68 1.20 -31.33
CA ILE A 613 29.21 1.39 -31.33
C ILE A 613 28.63 1.08 -29.95
N ALA A 614 29.03 -0.01 -29.32
CA ALA A 614 28.53 -0.40 -27.99
C ALA A 614 29.00 0.56 -26.89
N ALA A 615 30.22 1.10 -26.99
CA ALA A 615 30.77 2.06 -26.02
C ALA A 615 30.12 3.44 -26.09
N ARG A 616 29.67 3.86 -27.28
CA ARG A 616 28.97 5.13 -27.51
C ARG A 616 27.45 4.99 -27.56
N ALA A 617 26.92 3.82 -27.24
CA ALA A 617 25.49 3.58 -27.19
C ALA A 617 24.87 4.34 -26.02
N ASP A 618 23.71 4.95 -26.27
CA ASP A 618 22.85 5.37 -25.17
C ASP A 618 22.32 4.13 -24.43
N TYR A 619 21.90 4.30 -23.18
CA TYR A 619 21.33 3.21 -22.39
C TYR A 619 19.98 3.64 -21.83
N GLU A 620 19.09 2.67 -21.71
CA GLU A 620 17.80 2.81 -21.02
C GLU A 620 17.87 2.08 -19.68
N TYR A 621 17.26 2.67 -18.65
CA TYR A 621 17.17 2.08 -17.32
C TYR A 621 15.96 1.15 -17.22
N LEU A 622 16.17 -0.05 -16.67
CA LEU A 622 15.10 -0.95 -16.28
C LEU A 622 14.72 -0.67 -14.82
N TYR A 623 13.79 0.27 -14.60
CA TYR A 623 13.38 0.70 -13.27
C TYR A 623 12.73 -0.40 -12.41
N ASP A 624 12.25 -1.47 -13.04
CA ASP A 624 11.72 -2.67 -12.40
C ASP A 624 12.81 -3.71 -12.07
N LYS A 625 14.06 -3.47 -12.45
CA LYS A 625 15.22 -4.34 -12.20
C LYS A 625 16.39 -3.64 -11.49
N PRO A 626 16.21 -3.18 -10.24
CA PRO A 626 17.31 -2.72 -9.40
C PRO A 626 18.21 -3.87 -8.94
N TYR A 627 19.49 -3.58 -8.72
CA TYR A 627 20.43 -4.56 -8.15
C TYR A 627 20.19 -4.76 -6.65
N GLU A 628 20.10 -6.02 -6.23
CA GLU A 628 19.87 -6.40 -4.83
C GLU A 628 21.18 -6.59 -4.04
N ASP A 629 21.21 -6.09 -2.80
CA ASP A 629 22.21 -6.49 -1.80
C ASP A 629 21.74 -7.74 -1.05
N ASN A 630 22.22 -8.90 -1.51
CA ASN A 630 21.91 -10.21 -0.92
C ASN A 630 22.41 -10.38 0.53
N ARG A 631 23.25 -9.46 1.05
CA ARG A 631 23.73 -9.45 2.44
C ARG A 631 22.71 -8.84 3.39
N LYS A 632 21.74 -8.08 2.88
CA LYS A 632 20.71 -7.40 3.68
C LYS A 632 19.33 -8.02 3.42
N VAL A 633 18.47 -7.98 4.43
CA VAL A 633 17.04 -8.27 4.32
C VAL A 633 16.31 -7.03 4.79
N ARG A 634 15.32 -6.57 4.01
CA ARG A 634 14.57 -5.38 4.37
C ARG A 634 13.21 -5.74 4.96
N VAL A 635 12.84 -5.03 6.02
CA VAL A 635 11.49 -4.97 6.58
C VAL A 635 10.91 -3.58 6.34
N ALA A 636 9.60 -3.42 6.50
CA ALA A 636 8.95 -2.12 6.29
C ALA A 636 9.54 -1.00 7.17
N GLY A 637 9.45 0.23 6.68
CA GLY A 637 9.67 1.47 7.44
C GLY A 637 8.72 1.63 8.63
N PRO A 638 8.96 2.62 9.50
CA PRO A 638 8.03 2.98 10.56
C PRO A 638 6.71 3.49 9.96
N PHE A 639 5.59 3.07 10.55
CA PHE A 639 4.27 3.52 10.14
C PHE A 639 3.32 3.68 11.34
N THR A 640 2.26 4.47 11.15
CA THR A 640 1.20 4.73 12.13
C THR A 640 -0.13 4.14 11.69
N VAL A 641 -0.95 3.76 12.67
CA VAL A 641 -2.39 3.49 12.47
C VAL A 641 -3.17 4.64 13.09
N GLU A 642 -4.08 5.22 12.32
CA GLU A 642 -4.78 6.46 12.64
C GLU A 642 -6.29 6.32 12.42
N SER A 643 -7.09 7.17 13.05
CA SER A 643 -8.56 7.14 12.95
C SER A 643 -9.16 8.54 13.04
N LEU A 644 -10.36 8.70 12.45
CA LEU A 644 -11.22 9.88 12.64
C LEU A 644 -11.88 9.91 14.02
N SER A 645 -12.11 8.75 14.64
CA SER A 645 -12.76 8.61 15.95
C SER A 645 -11.81 7.97 16.97
N PRO A 646 -11.35 8.74 17.98
CA PRO A 646 -10.45 8.22 19.02
C PRO A 646 -11.27 7.49 20.09
N HIS A 647 -10.88 6.25 20.38
CA HIS A 647 -11.37 5.51 21.53
C HIS A 647 -10.38 5.78 22.67
N ARG A 648 -10.82 6.48 23.72
CA ARG A 648 -9.99 6.68 24.93
C ARG A 648 -10.18 5.48 25.86
N VAL A 649 -9.09 4.94 26.39
CA VAL A 649 -9.11 3.81 27.32
C VAL A 649 -8.70 4.28 28.71
N LEU A 650 -9.50 3.97 29.72
CA LEU A 650 -9.20 4.31 31.11
C LEU A 650 -8.24 3.27 31.71
N ALA A 651 -7.31 3.71 32.56
CA ALA A 651 -6.34 2.83 33.21
C ALA A 651 -6.92 2.15 34.46
N VAL A 652 -6.65 0.85 34.59
CA VAL A 652 -7.00 0.02 35.76
C VAL A 652 -5.74 -0.58 36.40
N ASP A 653 -5.82 -0.97 37.67
CA ASP A 653 -4.74 -1.68 38.37
C ASP A 653 -4.82 -3.22 38.22
N GLU A 654 -3.96 -3.93 38.93
CA GLU A 654 -3.85 -5.41 38.89
C GLU A 654 -5.13 -6.12 39.37
N ASP A 655 -6.02 -5.43 40.09
CA ASP A 655 -7.29 -5.93 40.62
C ASP A 655 -8.51 -5.37 39.83
N ASP A 656 -8.29 -4.81 38.64
CA ASP A 656 -9.31 -4.16 37.80
C ASP A 656 -9.98 -2.90 38.41
N GLU A 657 -9.32 -2.23 39.37
CA GLU A 657 -9.79 -0.96 39.94
C GLU A 657 -9.27 0.26 39.14
N LEU A 658 -10.14 1.25 38.90
CA LEU A 658 -9.78 2.50 38.19
C LEU A 658 -8.81 3.37 38.99
N ILE A 659 -7.70 3.74 38.34
CA ILE A 659 -6.64 4.55 38.97
C ILE A 659 -6.86 6.05 38.76
N ASP A 660 -7.44 6.46 37.62
CA ASP A 660 -7.70 7.87 37.32
C ASP A 660 -8.91 8.40 38.12
N ARG A 661 -8.66 8.79 39.38
CA ARG A 661 -9.56 9.70 40.09
C ARG A 661 -9.45 11.08 39.43
N ALA A 662 -10.23 11.32 38.39
CA ALA A 662 -10.47 12.67 37.91
C ALA A 662 -10.87 13.52 39.11
N ALA A 663 -10.11 14.58 39.38
CA ALA A 663 -10.46 15.57 40.37
C ALA A 663 -11.89 16.08 40.07
N GLU A 664 -12.69 16.17 41.13
CA GLU A 664 -14.09 16.63 41.10
C GLU A 664 -14.30 17.76 40.08
N PRO A 665 -15.22 17.61 39.11
CA PRO A 665 -15.69 18.77 38.37
C PRO A 665 -16.46 19.65 39.35
N ARG A 666 -15.90 20.82 39.68
CA ARG A 666 -16.67 21.91 40.26
C ARG A 666 -17.85 22.19 39.33
N ALA A 667 -19.05 21.99 39.87
CA ALA A 667 -20.30 22.27 39.21
C ALA A 667 -20.40 23.74 38.81
N ASP A 668 -20.58 23.98 37.51
CA ASP A 668 -21.44 25.05 36.98
C ASP A 668 -21.53 24.89 35.46
N TYR A 669 -22.52 24.14 34.96
CA TYR A 669 -23.07 24.29 33.60
C TYR A 669 -24.46 23.64 33.52
N GLY A 670 -25.51 24.45 33.35
CA GLY A 670 -26.70 24.02 32.58
C GLY A 670 -26.38 24.11 31.08
N PRO A 671 -26.94 23.24 30.21
CA PRO A 671 -28.33 22.81 30.17
C PRO A 671 -28.49 21.27 30.07
N GLN A 672 -28.59 20.57 31.20
CA GLN A 672 -28.82 19.11 31.22
C GLN A 672 -30.20 18.66 30.67
N GLN A 673 -31.15 19.58 30.53
CA GLN A 673 -32.52 19.24 30.11
C GLN A 673 -32.64 18.85 28.63
N ASP A 674 -31.75 19.31 27.74
CA ASP A 674 -31.81 19.02 26.30
C ASP A 674 -31.24 17.62 25.98
N PHE A 675 -30.10 17.28 26.61
CA PHE A 675 -29.44 15.98 26.46
C PHE A 675 -30.30 14.83 27.01
N ALA A 676 -30.82 14.97 28.24
CA ALA A 676 -31.67 13.95 28.84
C ALA A 676 -32.96 13.73 28.01
N ALA A 677 -33.57 14.80 27.48
CA ALA A 677 -34.75 14.69 26.63
C ALA A 677 -34.45 13.93 25.32
N MET A 678 -33.32 14.22 24.66
CA MET A 678 -32.87 13.52 23.46
C MET A 678 -32.65 12.03 23.72
N ILE A 679 -31.98 11.68 24.82
CA ILE A 679 -31.76 10.28 25.21
C ILE A 679 -33.09 9.57 25.45
N LEU A 680 -34.04 10.21 26.13
CA LEU A 680 -35.35 9.61 26.42
C LEU A 680 -36.18 9.37 25.15
N GLU A 681 -36.11 10.25 24.15
CA GLU A 681 -36.78 10.07 22.85
C GLU A 681 -36.20 8.88 22.07
N GLN A 682 -34.87 8.74 22.08
CA GLN A 682 -34.19 7.60 21.44
C GLN A 682 -34.43 6.29 22.21
N LEU A 683 -34.46 6.34 23.53
CA LEU A 683 -34.75 5.18 24.40
C LEU A 683 -36.18 4.69 24.21
N ALA A 684 -37.16 5.60 24.05
CA ALA A 684 -38.54 5.25 23.72
C ALA A 684 -38.67 4.53 22.37
N THR A 685 -37.81 4.88 21.41
CA THR A 685 -37.84 4.32 20.05
C THR A 685 -37.05 3.00 19.92
N ALA A 686 -35.90 2.91 20.58
CA ALA A 686 -34.96 1.80 20.47
C ALA A 686 -35.14 0.71 21.54
N GLY A 687 -35.58 1.06 22.76
CA GLY A 687 -35.60 0.16 23.91
C GLY A 687 -34.21 -0.21 24.43
N VAL A 688 -34.13 -1.06 25.45
CA VAL A 688 -32.88 -1.54 26.07
C VAL A 688 -32.75 -3.05 25.84
N GLN A 689 -31.59 -3.50 25.33
CA GLN A 689 -31.33 -4.89 24.99
C GLN A 689 -30.39 -5.54 26.03
N GLN A 690 -30.79 -6.68 26.61
CA GLN A 690 -29.96 -7.46 27.54
C GLN A 690 -29.20 -8.59 26.80
N ALA A 691 -28.23 -9.21 27.49
CA ALA A 691 -27.29 -10.19 26.96
C ALA A 691 -27.93 -11.49 26.41
N HIS A 692 -29.20 -11.77 26.73
CA HIS A 692 -29.97 -12.87 26.16
C HIS A 692 -31.08 -12.34 25.25
N LYS A 693 -31.26 -12.99 24.09
CA LYS A 693 -32.18 -12.59 23.03
C LYS A 693 -33.66 -12.52 23.45
N GLU A 694 -34.00 -13.16 24.56
CA GLU A 694 -35.36 -13.25 25.11
C GLU A 694 -35.76 -12.06 26.00
N ASP A 695 -34.83 -11.17 26.39
CA ASP A 695 -35.09 -10.05 27.32
C ASP A 695 -34.78 -8.67 26.70
N ARG A 696 -35.43 -8.33 25.58
CA ARG A 696 -35.47 -6.93 25.11
C ARG A 696 -36.54 -6.18 25.89
N ILE A 697 -36.14 -5.16 26.64
CA ILE A 697 -37.08 -4.22 27.27
C ILE A 697 -37.55 -3.23 26.20
N ALA A 698 -38.74 -3.51 25.65
CA ALA A 698 -39.48 -2.56 24.82
C ALA A 698 -40.41 -1.73 25.71
N PHE A 699 -40.21 -0.42 25.73
CA PHE A 699 -41.08 0.47 26.49
C PHE A 699 -42.40 0.70 25.75
N VAL A 700 -43.51 0.55 26.48
CA VAL A 700 -44.86 0.93 26.04
C VAL A 700 -45.00 2.45 26.06
N ALA A 701 -44.41 3.09 27.08
CA ALA A 701 -44.35 4.54 27.21
C ALA A 701 -43.10 4.95 28.02
N VAL A 702 -42.51 6.08 27.66
CA VAL A 702 -41.47 6.75 28.45
C VAL A 702 -41.99 8.17 28.74
N THR A 703 -42.22 8.48 30.02
CA THR A 703 -42.75 9.77 30.45
C THR A 703 -41.77 10.45 31.41
N PRO A 704 -41.45 11.75 31.22
CA PRO A 704 -40.58 12.48 32.15
C PRO A 704 -41.10 12.40 33.59
N TRP A 705 -40.20 12.20 34.54
CA TRP A 705 -40.51 12.08 35.97
C TRP A 705 -39.82 13.21 36.73
N PRO A 706 -40.51 13.90 37.66
CA PRO A 706 -39.92 14.99 38.43
C PRO A 706 -39.05 14.46 39.59
N GLY A 707 -38.02 13.69 39.26
CA GLY A 707 -37.03 13.14 40.20
C GLY A 707 -35.77 14.00 40.32
N GLU A 708 -35.01 13.79 41.39
CA GLU A 708 -33.71 14.44 41.59
C GLU A 708 -32.62 13.72 40.77
N TYR A 709 -32.66 12.38 40.74
CA TYR A 709 -31.79 11.53 39.92
C TYR A 709 -32.58 10.83 38.81
N ILE A 710 -33.85 10.47 39.03
CA ILE A 710 -34.65 9.79 38.00
C ILE A 710 -35.23 10.80 37.01
N CYS A 711 -34.84 10.67 35.75
CA CYS A 711 -35.26 11.57 34.66
C CYS A 711 -36.61 11.18 34.05
N ALA A 712 -36.96 9.89 34.04
CA ALA A 712 -38.21 9.41 33.46
C ALA A 712 -38.72 8.09 34.05
N GLU A 713 -40.02 7.87 33.90
CA GLU A 713 -40.69 6.58 34.08
C GLU A 713 -40.81 5.88 32.72
N GLY A 714 -40.22 4.68 32.60
CA GLY A 714 -40.42 3.78 31.48
C GLY A 714 -41.36 2.64 31.87
N ARG A 715 -42.48 2.46 31.16
CA ARG A 715 -43.38 1.31 31.37
C ARG A 715 -43.08 0.21 30.37
N TYR A 716 -42.90 -1.01 30.85
CA TYR A 716 -42.61 -2.17 29.99
C TYR A 716 -43.32 -3.42 30.51
N ARG A 717 -43.52 -4.42 29.64
CA ARG A 717 -44.11 -5.72 30.01
C ARG A 717 -43.01 -6.78 30.08
N GLU A 718 -43.08 -7.66 31.07
CA GLU A 718 -42.12 -8.76 31.26
C GLU A 718 -42.70 -10.07 30.71
N GLY A 719 -41.96 -10.74 29.81
CA GLY A 719 -42.33 -12.01 29.18
C GLY A 719 -42.79 -11.93 27.71
N ASP A 720 -42.68 -13.04 26.98
CA ASP A 720 -42.94 -13.12 25.54
C ASP A 720 -44.46 -13.20 25.25
N GLY A 721 -45.10 -12.04 25.09
CA GLY A 721 -46.51 -11.89 24.69
C GLY A 721 -47.26 -10.75 25.38
N ASP A 722 -48.37 -10.32 24.76
CA ASP A 722 -49.21 -9.18 25.19
C ASP A 722 -49.94 -9.35 26.56
N ALA A 723 -49.58 -10.39 27.34
CA ALA A 723 -50.26 -10.80 28.57
C ALA A 723 -49.39 -10.74 29.86
N GLY A 724 -48.16 -10.22 29.78
CA GLY A 724 -47.27 -10.06 30.94
C GLY A 724 -47.66 -8.90 31.87
N PRO A 725 -47.30 -8.96 33.19
CA PRO A 725 -47.54 -7.86 34.12
C PRO A 725 -46.74 -6.60 33.71
N GLU A 726 -47.39 -5.44 33.78
CA GLU A 726 -46.77 -4.14 33.48
C GLU A 726 -45.89 -3.70 34.65
N LYS A 727 -44.60 -3.49 34.37
CA LYS A 727 -43.58 -3.03 35.33
C LYS A 727 -43.17 -1.59 35.04
N ARG A 728 -42.78 -0.88 36.10
CA ARG A 728 -42.31 0.51 36.07
C ARG A 728 -40.80 0.55 36.23
N ALA A 729 -40.08 1.02 35.21
CA ALA A 729 -38.65 1.31 35.27
C ALA A 729 -38.40 2.79 35.58
N GLY A 730 -37.57 3.07 36.58
CA GLY A 730 -36.97 4.40 36.73
C GLY A 730 -35.78 4.51 35.77
N ILE A 731 -35.71 5.58 34.99
CA ILE A 731 -34.61 5.83 34.06
C ILE A 731 -33.71 6.92 34.64
N PHE A 732 -32.45 6.56 34.87
CA PHE A 732 -31.38 7.48 35.25
C PHE A 732 -30.51 7.75 34.03
N VAL A 733 -30.26 9.03 33.73
CA VAL A 733 -29.39 9.45 32.64
C VAL A 733 -28.12 10.05 33.25
N GLY A 734 -26.99 9.38 33.03
CA GLY A 734 -25.69 9.84 33.46
C GLY A 734 -25.26 11.13 32.73
N PRO A 735 -24.17 11.77 33.20
CA PRO A 735 -23.66 12.99 32.59
C PRO A 735 -23.27 12.76 31.13
N GLU A 736 -23.54 13.76 30.28
CA GLU A 736 -23.18 13.76 28.85
C GLU A 736 -21.66 13.58 28.66
N PHE A 737 -20.87 14.22 29.53
CA PHE A 737 -19.42 14.11 29.57
C PHE A 737 -18.99 13.65 30.97
N GLY A 738 -18.84 12.34 31.17
CA GLY A 738 -18.41 11.78 32.45
C GLY A 738 -18.71 10.29 32.61
N THR A 739 -18.32 9.74 33.76
CA THR A 739 -18.64 8.39 34.21
C THR A 739 -19.75 8.44 35.26
N VAL A 740 -20.59 7.42 35.29
CA VAL A 740 -21.54 7.24 36.39
C VAL A 740 -20.86 6.53 37.55
N ALA A 741 -20.87 7.16 38.72
CA ALA A 741 -20.27 6.62 39.93
C ALA A 741 -21.25 5.71 40.71
N ARG A 742 -20.71 4.86 41.58
CA ARG A 742 -21.53 3.98 42.42
C ARG A 742 -22.48 4.78 43.35
N PRO A 743 -22.06 5.89 44.00
CA PRO A 743 -22.96 6.71 44.80
C PRO A 743 -24.16 7.23 44.00
N ASP A 744 -23.97 7.58 42.73
CA ASP A 744 -25.04 8.08 41.86
C ASP A 744 -26.07 6.99 41.57
N LEU A 745 -25.62 5.77 41.22
CA LEU A 745 -26.52 4.63 41.03
C LEU A 745 -27.21 4.22 42.34
N VAL A 746 -26.54 4.34 43.48
CA VAL A 746 -27.13 4.06 44.79
C VAL A 746 -28.19 5.10 45.15
N ALA A 747 -27.93 6.39 44.90
CA ALA A 747 -28.89 7.47 45.11
C ALA A 747 -30.11 7.32 44.19
N ALA A 748 -29.88 7.10 42.89
CA ALA A 748 -30.92 6.83 41.91
C ALA A 748 -31.74 5.56 42.26
N ALA A 749 -31.10 4.51 42.78
CA ALA A 749 -31.79 3.28 43.16
C ALA A 749 -32.59 3.43 44.47
N ARG A 750 -32.14 4.29 45.40
CA ARG A 750 -32.94 4.66 46.59
C ARG A 750 -34.18 5.44 46.20
N GLU A 751 -34.00 6.46 45.37
CA GLU A 751 -35.12 7.24 44.82
C GLU A 751 -36.09 6.34 44.04
N ALA A 752 -35.57 5.38 43.26
CA ALA A 752 -36.40 4.41 42.55
C ALA A 752 -37.22 3.54 43.51
N GLY A 753 -36.60 3.12 44.61
CA GLY A 753 -37.23 2.33 45.66
C GLY A 753 -38.34 3.08 46.40
N ASP A 754 -38.11 4.37 46.70
CA ASP A 754 -39.04 5.24 47.41
C ASP A 754 -40.23 5.66 46.53
N ALA A 755 -40.00 5.87 45.22
CA ALA A 755 -41.03 6.19 44.24
C ALA A 755 -41.80 4.95 43.71
N GLY A 756 -41.47 3.75 44.20
CA GLY A 756 -42.17 2.51 43.89
C GLY A 756 -41.98 2.03 42.46
N PHE A 757 -40.79 2.21 41.89
CA PHE A 757 -40.38 1.56 40.64
C PHE A 757 -39.97 0.11 40.90
N ASP A 758 -40.08 -0.74 39.88
CA ASP A 758 -39.73 -2.17 39.93
C ASP A 758 -38.28 -2.44 39.53
N VAL A 759 -37.65 -1.54 38.77
CA VAL A 759 -36.27 -1.63 38.27
C VAL A 759 -35.70 -0.23 38.05
N LEU A 760 -34.38 -0.07 38.19
CA LEU A 760 -33.64 1.11 37.76
C LEU A 760 -32.87 0.79 36.47
N ILE A 761 -32.98 1.65 35.46
CA ILE A 761 -32.16 1.60 34.25
C ILE A 761 -31.24 2.81 34.26
N GLY A 762 -29.97 2.59 34.58
CA GLY A 762 -28.93 3.59 34.42
C GLY A 762 -28.47 3.62 32.97
N CYS A 763 -28.47 4.78 32.33
CA CYS A 763 -27.94 4.98 30.99
C CYS A 763 -26.72 5.89 31.09
N ALA A 764 -25.58 5.46 30.55
CA ALA A 764 -24.35 6.26 30.59
C ALA A 764 -23.43 5.90 29.43
N PHE A 765 -22.55 6.82 29.01
CA PHE A 765 -21.47 6.48 28.07
C PHE A 765 -20.42 5.59 28.73
N ASN A 766 -20.12 5.80 30.03
CA ASN A 766 -19.17 5.03 30.81
C ASN A 766 -19.63 4.86 32.28
N TYR A 767 -19.19 3.79 32.94
CA TYR A 767 -19.41 3.51 34.36
C TYR A 767 -18.07 3.38 35.08
N GLU A 768 -18.00 3.82 36.34
CA GLU A 768 -16.87 3.48 37.20
C GLU A 768 -16.87 1.98 37.55
N ALA A 769 -15.70 1.37 37.77
CA ALA A 769 -15.55 -0.07 38.04
C ALA A 769 -16.46 -0.56 39.17
N HIS A 770 -16.49 0.17 40.29
CA HIS A 770 -17.35 -0.14 41.43
C HIS A 770 -18.86 0.04 41.14
N ALA A 771 -19.21 0.86 40.14
CA ALA A 771 -20.58 1.03 39.64
C ALA A 771 -20.95 -0.09 38.64
N SER A 772 -19.97 -0.56 37.86
CA SER A 772 -20.08 -1.68 36.92
C SER A 772 -20.34 -3.02 37.60
N GLU A 773 -19.98 -3.19 38.87
CA GLU A 773 -20.35 -4.38 39.66
C GLU A 773 -21.69 -4.25 40.41
N PHE A 774 -22.26 -3.04 40.46
CA PHE A 774 -23.49 -2.78 41.19
C PHE A 774 -24.72 -3.20 40.39
N ASN A 775 -25.30 -4.34 40.76
CA ASN A 775 -26.40 -4.98 40.01
C ASN A 775 -27.77 -4.89 40.71
N ARG A 776 -27.81 -4.51 42.00
CA ARG A 776 -29.05 -4.38 42.77
C ARG A 776 -28.89 -3.56 44.04
N LEU A 777 -29.96 -2.87 44.45
CA LEU A 777 -30.10 -2.26 45.77
C LEU A 777 -31.38 -2.76 46.45
N GLY A 778 -31.24 -3.70 47.38
CA GLY A 778 -32.39 -4.30 48.07
C GLY A 778 -33.35 -5.00 47.09
N ARG A 779 -34.58 -4.47 46.97
CA ARG A 779 -35.63 -4.97 46.05
C ARG A 779 -35.51 -4.46 44.62
N ILE A 780 -34.72 -3.41 44.37
CA ILE A 780 -34.59 -2.77 43.04
C ILE A 780 -33.38 -3.36 42.31
N PRO A 781 -33.57 -4.13 41.22
CA PRO A 781 -32.49 -4.46 40.29
C PRO A 781 -32.02 -3.21 39.54
N VAL A 782 -30.72 -3.15 39.25
CA VAL A 782 -30.09 -2.03 38.53
C VAL A 782 -29.52 -2.56 37.21
N LEU A 783 -30.13 -2.12 36.11
CA LEU A 783 -29.71 -2.45 34.76
C LEU A 783 -28.88 -1.29 34.21
N LYS A 784 -27.69 -1.59 33.70
CA LYS A 784 -26.76 -0.60 33.15
C LYS A 784 -26.78 -0.69 31.63
N ALA A 785 -27.26 0.36 30.98
CA ALA A 785 -27.25 0.52 29.54
C ALA A 785 -26.09 1.45 29.15
N ARG A 786 -25.16 0.96 28.32
CA ARG A 786 -24.10 1.82 27.76
C ARG A 786 -24.60 2.50 26.49
N MET A 787 -24.47 3.82 26.44
CA MET A 787 -24.84 4.65 25.29
C MET A 787 -23.75 4.56 24.22
N ASN A 788 -24.15 4.43 22.95
CA ASN A 788 -23.22 4.54 21.83
C ASN A 788 -22.78 6.01 21.65
N ALA A 789 -21.48 6.26 21.49
CA ALA A 789 -20.91 7.59 21.22
C ALA A 789 -21.51 8.30 19.98
N ASP A 790 -22.13 7.54 19.07
CA ASP A 790 -22.90 8.06 17.93
C ASP A 790 -24.11 8.92 18.34
N LEU A 791 -24.58 8.80 19.60
CA LEU A 791 -25.66 9.64 20.15
C LEU A 791 -25.27 11.13 20.22
N HIS A 792 -23.98 11.48 20.17
CA HIS A 792 -23.53 12.88 20.04
C HIS A 792 -23.72 13.47 18.63
N MET A 793 -24.07 12.64 17.63
CA MET A 793 -24.38 13.07 16.26
C MET A 793 -25.88 12.97 15.91
N ALA A 794 -26.75 13.02 16.92
CA ALA A 794 -28.18 12.71 16.80
C ALA A 794 -28.97 13.55 15.78
N ASP A 795 -28.56 14.81 15.53
CA ASP A 795 -29.25 15.66 14.54
C ASP A 795 -29.13 15.14 13.09
N GLU A 796 -28.10 14.33 12.80
CA GLU A 796 -27.92 13.69 11.48
C GLU A 796 -28.57 12.29 11.40
N LEU A 797 -29.05 11.73 12.52
CA LEU A 797 -29.56 10.34 12.66
C LEU A 797 -31.08 10.22 12.50
N LYS A 798 -31.80 11.31 12.20
CA LYS A 798 -33.28 11.33 12.10
C LYS A 798 -33.89 10.42 10.99
N ASN A 799 -33.09 9.86 10.09
CA ASN A 799 -33.54 8.97 9.00
C ASN A 799 -33.07 7.51 9.10
N THR A 800 -32.47 7.11 10.22
CA THR A 800 -31.88 5.78 10.41
C THR A 800 -32.89 4.82 11.06
N GLY A 801 -33.25 3.73 10.38
CA GLY A 801 -34.06 2.67 10.99
C GLY A 801 -33.29 1.93 12.11
N LYS A 802 -33.95 1.73 13.26
CA LYS A 802 -33.66 0.85 14.42
C LYS A 802 -32.29 0.15 14.46
N GLY A 803 -31.19 0.92 14.45
CA GLY A 803 -29.85 0.42 14.79
C GLY A 803 -29.66 0.39 16.32
N ASN A 804 -28.85 -0.55 16.82
CA ASN A 804 -28.60 -0.74 18.24
C ASN A 804 -27.78 0.42 18.84
N LEU A 805 -28.46 1.45 19.36
CA LEU A 805 -27.86 2.64 19.98
C LEU A 805 -27.38 2.41 21.43
N PHE A 806 -27.75 1.27 22.03
CA PHE A 806 -27.41 0.91 23.41
C PHE A 806 -26.91 -0.56 23.44
N VAL A 807 -25.61 -0.80 23.66
CA VAL A 807 -24.96 -2.13 23.56
C VAL A 807 -23.91 -2.34 24.66
N ILE A 808 -23.81 -3.57 25.19
CA ILE A 808 -22.80 -4.01 26.17
C ILE A 808 -21.60 -4.60 25.41
N PHE A 809 -20.39 -4.05 25.58
CA PHE A 809 -19.12 -4.64 25.12
C PHE A 809 -18.30 -5.14 26.32
N GLY A 810 -17.55 -6.24 26.14
CA GLY A 810 -16.65 -6.80 27.15
C GLY A 810 -15.17 -6.49 26.89
N GLU A 811 -14.39 -6.58 27.96
CA GLU A 811 -12.97 -6.20 28.04
C GLU A 811 -12.04 -7.38 27.73
N PRO A 812 -10.77 -7.16 27.36
CA PRO A 812 -9.81 -8.26 27.24
C PRO A 812 -9.50 -8.84 28.63
N ASP A 813 -9.63 -10.17 28.75
CA ASP A 813 -9.29 -10.92 29.96
C ASP A 813 -7.81 -11.32 29.90
N ILE A 814 -7.01 -10.85 30.86
CA ILE A 814 -5.56 -11.10 30.93
C ILE A 814 -5.09 -11.40 32.36
N ASP A 815 -4.00 -12.15 32.47
CA ASP A 815 -3.27 -12.36 33.73
C ASP A 815 -1.85 -11.79 33.63
N ILE A 816 -1.39 -11.09 34.67
CA ILE A 816 0.00 -10.64 34.81
C ILE A 816 0.75 -11.62 35.72
N LEU A 817 1.79 -12.26 35.18
CA LEU A 817 2.55 -13.33 35.84
C LEU A 817 3.99 -12.88 36.16
N PRO A 818 4.45 -12.96 37.42
CA PRO A 818 5.84 -12.70 37.76
C PRO A 818 6.75 -13.84 37.29
N VAL A 819 7.91 -13.50 36.71
CA VAL A 819 8.87 -14.50 36.24
C VAL A 819 9.83 -14.88 37.37
N GLY A 820 9.66 -16.09 37.92
CA GLY A 820 10.52 -16.64 38.98
C GLY A 820 9.82 -17.05 40.29
N GLY A 821 8.49 -16.92 40.37
CA GLY A 821 7.68 -17.22 41.56
C GLY A 821 7.52 -16.00 42.49
N GLU A 822 6.46 -16.00 43.29
CA GLU A 822 6.05 -14.87 44.17
C GLU A 822 7.10 -14.49 45.24
N ASP A 823 8.00 -15.41 45.60
CA ASP A 823 9.00 -15.24 46.66
C ASP A 823 10.37 -14.70 46.20
N ALA A 824 10.58 -14.52 44.89
CA ALA A 824 11.74 -13.82 44.37
C ALA A 824 11.25 -12.47 43.84
N GLY A 825 11.73 -11.35 44.40
CA GLY A 825 11.38 -9.99 43.95
C GLY A 825 11.74 -9.75 42.49
N GLY A 826 10.94 -10.33 41.59
CA GLY A 826 11.25 -10.53 40.19
C GLY A 826 11.09 -9.24 39.44
N THR A 827 12.20 -8.75 38.90
CA THR A 827 12.27 -7.54 38.08
C THR A 827 11.56 -7.68 36.72
N ARG A 828 11.07 -8.88 36.37
CA ARG A 828 10.46 -9.22 35.09
C ARG A 828 9.06 -9.82 35.22
N ILE A 829 8.19 -9.46 34.28
CA ILE A 829 6.79 -9.85 34.20
C ILE A 829 6.46 -10.47 32.83
N GLN A 830 5.38 -11.24 32.78
CA GLN A 830 4.74 -11.76 31.57
C GLN A 830 3.24 -11.50 31.61
N VAL A 831 2.62 -11.40 30.45
CA VAL A 831 1.18 -11.20 30.30
C VAL A 831 0.60 -12.41 29.58
N ARG A 832 -0.43 -13.06 30.14
CA ARG A 832 -1.22 -14.08 29.46
C ARG A 832 -2.55 -13.48 29.01
N ILE A 833 -2.98 -13.78 27.79
CA ILE A 833 -4.31 -13.43 27.31
C ILE A 833 -5.24 -14.65 27.39
N ASN A 834 -6.35 -14.51 28.12
CA ASN A 834 -7.32 -15.58 28.33
C ASN A 834 -8.42 -15.58 27.26
N GLY A 835 -8.77 -14.41 26.72
CA GLY A 835 -9.78 -14.29 25.69
C GLY A 835 -10.26 -12.85 25.45
N VAL A 836 -11.29 -12.73 24.62
CA VAL A 836 -12.02 -11.46 24.42
C VAL A 836 -13.51 -11.74 24.25
N ASP A 837 -14.34 -10.92 24.88
CA ASP A 837 -15.79 -10.99 24.71
C ASP A 837 -16.21 -10.41 23.36
N VAL A 838 -16.86 -11.25 22.54
CA VAL A 838 -17.36 -10.86 21.22
C VAL A 838 -18.89 -10.78 21.25
N PHE A 839 -19.43 -9.58 21.07
CA PHE A 839 -20.86 -9.39 20.81
C PHE A 839 -21.22 -9.99 19.45
N HIS A 840 -22.44 -10.48 19.21
CA HIS A 840 -22.95 -10.85 17.88
C HIS A 840 -24.23 -10.06 17.57
N PRO A 841 -24.34 -9.25 16.50
CA PRO A 841 -25.47 -8.34 16.31
C PRO A 841 -26.71 -9.06 15.78
N THR A 842 -26.51 -10.19 15.11
CA THR A 842 -27.56 -11.06 14.53
C THR A 842 -28.24 -11.94 15.58
N THR A 843 -27.50 -12.35 16.61
CA THR A 843 -28.04 -13.15 17.73
C THR A 843 -28.32 -12.30 18.96
N GLY A 844 -27.68 -11.14 19.12
CA GLY A 844 -27.75 -10.32 20.32
C GLY A 844 -27.00 -10.89 21.53
N GLU A 845 -26.24 -11.98 21.34
CA GLU A 845 -25.48 -12.66 22.39
C GLU A 845 -24.07 -12.07 22.50
N VAL A 846 -23.56 -11.92 23.73
CA VAL A 846 -22.12 -11.77 24.00
C VAL A 846 -21.55 -13.16 24.25
N ARG A 847 -20.51 -13.54 23.49
CA ARG A 847 -19.77 -14.79 23.69
C ARG A 847 -18.36 -14.47 24.13
N SER A 848 -17.97 -14.96 25.30
CA SER A 848 -16.57 -15.01 25.70
C SER A 848 -15.87 -16.03 24.81
N ASP A 849 -15.02 -15.55 23.92
CA ASP A 849 -14.18 -16.41 23.09
C ASP A 849 -12.83 -16.61 23.79
N GLY A 850 -12.28 -17.82 23.72
CA GLY A 850 -10.93 -18.09 24.22
C GLY A 850 -9.87 -17.42 23.34
N ALA A 851 -8.59 -17.70 23.62
CA ALA A 851 -7.47 -17.20 22.81
C ALA A 851 -7.58 -17.53 21.30
N ASP A 852 -8.35 -18.56 20.92
CA ASP A 852 -8.62 -18.96 19.53
C ASP A 852 -9.44 -17.93 18.73
N GLY A 853 -10.18 -17.04 19.40
CA GLY A 853 -10.95 -15.96 18.76
C GLY A 853 -10.11 -14.74 18.36
N ILE A 854 -8.84 -14.73 18.74
CA ILE A 854 -7.94 -13.58 18.61
C ILE A 854 -7.12 -13.70 17.32
N ALA A 855 -7.24 -12.69 16.46
CA ALA A 855 -6.41 -12.62 15.26
C ALA A 855 -4.97 -12.24 15.60
N CYS A 856 -4.81 -11.16 16.37
CA CYS A 856 -3.53 -10.69 16.86
C CYS A 856 -3.69 -9.85 18.13
N TRP A 857 -2.62 -9.75 18.92
CA TRP A 857 -2.58 -8.89 20.09
C TRP A 857 -1.19 -8.24 20.24
N PHE A 858 -1.17 -7.06 20.83
CA PHE A 858 -0.01 -6.19 20.95
C PHE A 858 0.16 -5.73 22.40
N ILE A 859 1.41 -5.54 22.81
CA ILE A 859 1.74 -5.00 24.14
C ILE A 859 2.66 -3.80 23.96
N ASP A 860 2.29 -2.70 24.60
CA ASP A 860 3.22 -1.64 24.97
C ASP A 860 3.76 -1.94 26.37
N THR A 861 5.02 -2.35 26.45
CA THR A 861 5.63 -2.80 27.71
C THR A 861 5.97 -1.68 28.66
N ASP A 862 5.83 -0.42 28.25
CA ASP A 862 6.10 0.77 29.07
C ASP A 862 5.29 1.93 28.49
N TYR A 863 3.99 1.88 28.77
CA TYR A 863 3.00 2.78 28.22
C TYR A 863 3.11 4.15 28.89
N ASN A 864 3.36 5.18 28.07
CA ASN A 864 3.65 6.53 28.56
C ASN A 864 2.40 7.44 28.64
N GLU A 865 1.20 6.92 28.39
CA GLU A 865 -0.06 7.69 28.31
C GLU A 865 -0.14 8.72 27.17
N GLU A 866 0.90 8.83 26.34
CA GLU A 866 0.92 9.74 25.19
C GLU A 866 0.62 8.98 23.90
N SER A 867 1.13 7.77 23.74
CA SER A 867 1.01 6.99 22.50
C SER A 867 1.16 5.49 22.77
N PHE A 868 0.38 4.67 22.07
CA PHE A 868 0.55 3.22 22.10
C PHE A 868 1.66 2.80 21.12
N PHE A 869 2.78 2.30 21.67
CA PHE A 869 3.88 1.74 20.89
C PHE A 869 3.77 0.22 20.85
N VAL A 870 3.73 -0.34 19.65
CA VAL A 870 3.75 -1.81 19.48
C VAL A 870 5.16 -2.29 19.77
N ARG A 871 5.43 -2.68 21.03
CA ARG A 871 6.74 -3.22 21.46
C ARG A 871 6.79 -4.74 21.36
N HIS A 872 5.71 -5.43 21.71
CA HIS A 872 5.51 -6.85 21.43
C HIS A 872 4.30 -7.07 20.52
N ALA A 873 4.39 -8.08 19.64
CA ALA A 873 3.32 -8.44 18.72
C ALA A 873 3.17 -9.96 18.59
N TYR A 874 1.93 -10.42 18.68
CA TYR A 874 1.59 -11.84 18.69
C TYR A 874 0.42 -12.11 17.74
N PHE A 875 0.45 -13.26 17.06
CA PHE A 875 -0.48 -13.63 16.01
C PHE A 875 -0.99 -15.04 16.31
N LEU A 876 -2.20 -15.13 16.88
CA LEU A 876 -2.84 -16.39 17.25
C LEU A 876 -3.72 -16.96 16.12
N GLY A 877 -4.03 -16.14 15.12
CA GLY A 877 -4.86 -16.53 13.99
C GLY A 877 -4.22 -17.54 13.02
N ALA A 878 -5.06 -18.12 12.16
CA ALA A 878 -4.68 -19.15 11.18
C ALA A 878 -3.58 -18.77 10.16
N ASN A 879 -3.25 -17.48 10.02
CA ASN A 879 -2.24 -16.99 9.07
C ASN A 879 -0.98 -16.50 9.81
N ASP A 880 0.18 -17.11 9.53
CA ASP A 880 1.49 -16.66 10.05
C ASP A 880 2.08 -15.53 9.19
N PRO A 881 2.00 -14.25 9.62
CA PRO A 881 2.49 -13.13 8.82
C PRO A 881 4.01 -13.14 8.66
N TYR A 882 4.75 -13.76 9.59
CA TYR A 882 6.21 -13.77 9.59
C TYR A 882 6.81 -14.97 8.85
N LYS A 883 6.00 -15.85 8.25
CA LYS A 883 6.46 -17.06 7.56
C LYS A 883 7.63 -16.83 6.59
N ALA A 884 7.57 -15.75 5.79
CA ALA A 884 8.62 -15.38 4.84
C ALA A 884 9.92 -14.94 5.53
N LEU A 885 9.81 -14.16 6.61
CA LEU A 885 10.94 -13.70 7.42
C LEU A 885 11.57 -14.86 8.21
N LYS A 886 10.75 -15.73 8.83
CA LYS A 886 11.16 -16.97 9.51
C LYS A 886 12.01 -17.86 8.61
N THR A 887 11.58 -18.06 7.36
CA THR A 887 12.34 -18.85 6.38
C THR A 887 13.70 -18.22 6.05
N THR A 888 13.76 -16.89 5.99
CA THR A 888 14.96 -16.14 5.59
C THR A 888 15.98 -16.00 6.73
N LEU A 889 15.49 -15.80 7.95
CA LEU A 889 16.27 -15.55 9.16
C LEU A 889 16.43 -16.81 10.03
N LYS A 890 16.06 -18.00 9.54
CA LYS A 890 16.15 -19.28 10.25
C LYS A 890 17.54 -19.58 10.85
N ALA A 891 18.61 -19.07 10.25
CA ALA A 891 19.97 -19.24 10.78
C ALA A 891 20.36 -18.23 11.89
N GLN A 892 19.52 -17.21 12.09
CA GLN A 892 19.81 -16.04 12.93
C GLN A 892 18.90 -15.91 14.15
N VAL A 893 17.62 -16.26 13.99
CA VAL A 893 16.61 -16.26 15.04
C VAL A 893 16.19 -17.72 15.28
N ASP A 894 16.09 -18.10 16.55
CA ASP A 894 15.77 -19.46 16.96
C ASP A 894 14.36 -19.87 16.53
N ALA A 895 14.15 -21.17 16.32
CA ALA A 895 12.84 -21.73 16.01
C ALA A 895 11.84 -21.42 17.15
N ASP A 896 12.31 -21.49 18.40
CA ASP A 896 11.50 -21.23 19.59
C ASP A 896 11.13 -19.74 19.72
N ALA A 897 12.04 -18.83 19.35
CA ALA A 897 11.75 -17.39 19.31
C ALA A 897 10.65 -17.06 18.27
N TRP A 898 10.65 -17.71 17.11
CA TRP A 898 9.55 -17.58 16.16
C TRP A 898 8.25 -18.24 16.63
N ALA A 899 8.33 -19.35 17.36
CA ALA A 899 7.17 -20.01 17.94
C ALA A 899 6.51 -19.14 19.02
N SER A 900 7.29 -18.35 19.77
CA SER A 900 6.76 -17.44 20.78
C SER A 900 5.84 -16.34 20.24
N LEU A 901 5.90 -16.03 18.93
CA LEU A 901 4.97 -15.08 18.30
C LEU A 901 3.56 -15.66 18.10
N HIS A 902 3.42 -16.98 18.19
CA HIS A 902 2.16 -17.72 18.11
C HIS A 902 1.79 -18.24 19.50
N SER A 903 1.78 -17.35 20.49
CA SER A 903 1.45 -17.69 21.88
C SER A 903 0.51 -16.66 22.49
N ASP A 904 -0.35 -17.17 23.35
CA ASP A 904 -1.21 -16.48 24.31
C ASP A 904 -0.43 -15.95 25.52
N LEU A 905 0.82 -16.37 25.69
CA LEU A 905 1.71 -15.90 26.74
C LEU A 905 2.79 -14.98 26.15
N SER A 906 2.92 -13.79 26.73
CA SER A 906 3.94 -12.82 26.32
C SER A 906 5.34 -13.33 26.67
N ARG A 907 6.32 -12.75 25.98
CA ARG A 907 7.73 -12.91 26.30
C ARG A 907 8.01 -12.12 27.59
N PRO A 908 8.92 -12.56 28.47
CA PRO A 908 9.33 -11.81 29.66
C PRO A 908 9.87 -10.43 29.31
N PHE A 909 9.46 -9.41 30.04
CA PHE A 909 10.02 -8.05 29.94
C PHE A 909 10.20 -7.45 31.34
N ASP A 910 11.11 -6.47 31.46
CA ASP A 910 11.39 -5.79 32.72
C ASP A 910 10.19 -4.91 33.11
N ARG A 911 9.93 -4.75 34.42
CA ARG A 911 8.85 -3.86 34.90
C ARG A 911 9.05 -2.44 34.34
N PRO A 912 8.00 -1.81 33.79
CA PRO A 912 8.10 -0.50 33.15
C PRO A 912 8.56 0.59 34.11
N ALA A 913 9.35 1.55 33.61
CA ALA A 913 9.72 2.75 34.37
C ALA A 913 8.51 3.67 34.61
N SER A 914 7.55 3.68 33.66
CA SER A 914 6.25 4.35 33.82
C SER A 914 5.32 3.67 34.84
N GLY A 915 5.61 2.42 35.24
CA GLY A 915 4.73 1.60 36.07
C GLY A 915 3.45 1.15 35.36
N ARG A 916 3.37 1.26 34.02
CA ARG A 916 2.17 0.91 33.25
C ARG A 916 2.50 0.12 31.99
N ILE A 917 1.59 -0.78 31.63
CA ILE A 917 1.58 -1.51 30.35
C ILE A 917 0.24 -1.30 29.66
N ALA A 918 0.20 -1.40 28.34
CA ALA A 918 -1.05 -1.41 27.59
C ALA A 918 -1.13 -2.66 26.72
N VAL A 919 -2.29 -3.32 26.74
CA VAL A 919 -2.55 -4.53 25.95
C VAL A 919 -3.69 -4.23 24.98
N LYS A 920 -3.43 -4.45 23.69
CA LYS A 920 -4.41 -4.27 22.62
C LYS A 920 -4.68 -5.61 21.93
N VAL A 921 -5.96 -5.94 21.77
CA VAL A 921 -6.44 -7.21 21.24
C VAL A 921 -7.31 -6.96 20.04
N ILE A 922 -7.12 -7.77 18.99
CA ILE A 922 -7.83 -7.64 17.74
C ILE A 922 -8.40 -9.00 17.36
N ASN A 923 -9.74 -9.07 17.30
CA ASN A 923 -10.42 -10.31 16.97
C ASN A 923 -10.45 -10.57 15.45
N HIS A 924 -10.95 -11.72 15.06
CA HIS A 924 -11.06 -12.09 13.65
C HIS A 924 -12.06 -11.23 12.84
N LEU A 925 -12.94 -10.50 13.50
CA LEU A 925 -13.93 -9.59 12.90
C LEU A 925 -13.42 -8.15 12.74
N GLY A 926 -12.18 -7.87 13.15
CA GLY A 926 -11.60 -6.53 13.10
C GLY A 926 -12.01 -5.62 14.26
N ASP A 927 -12.69 -6.14 15.28
CA ASP A 927 -12.93 -5.39 16.50
C ASP A 927 -11.61 -5.27 17.28
N GLU A 928 -11.32 -4.05 17.73
CA GLU A 928 -10.10 -3.72 18.47
C GLU A 928 -10.50 -3.24 19.87
N VAL A 929 -9.90 -3.85 20.89
CA VAL A 929 -10.09 -3.46 22.29
C VAL A 929 -8.72 -3.28 22.92
N MET A 930 -8.56 -2.25 23.75
CA MET A 930 -7.32 -1.98 24.48
C MET A 930 -7.65 -1.78 25.95
N LYS A 931 -6.75 -2.25 26.82
CA LYS A 931 -6.81 -2.07 28.27
C LYS A 931 -5.41 -1.71 28.79
N VAL A 932 -5.35 -0.77 29.74
CA VAL A 932 -4.10 -0.28 30.34
C VAL A 932 -4.04 -0.78 31.77
N PHE A 933 -2.90 -1.36 32.16
CA PHE A 933 -2.67 -1.98 33.45
C PHE A 933 -1.48 -1.32 34.15
N ARG A 934 -1.55 -1.23 35.47
CA ARG A 934 -0.42 -0.82 36.32
C ARG A 934 0.35 -2.05 36.80
N VAL A 935 1.70 -2.00 36.79
CA VAL A 935 2.58 -3.12 37.18
C VAL A 935 3.82 -2.65 37.93
#